data_AF-A0A525D8W0-F1
#
_entry.id   AF-A0A525D8W0-F1
#
_cell.length_a   1.000
_cell.length_b   1.000
_cell.length_c   1.000
_cell.angle_alpha   90.00
_cell.angle_beta   90.00
_cell.angle_gamma   90.00
#
_symmetry.space_group_name_H-M   'P 1'
#
loop_
_entity.id
_entity.type
_entity.pdbx_description
1 polymer ?
#
loop_
_entity_poly.entity_id
_entity_poly.type
_entity_poly.pdbx_seq_one_letter_code
_entity_poly.pdbx_strand_id
1 'polypeptide(L)'
;MGGVIDGGADFDTIVYSGGVWTQNHPKVVNFEDLEINATHHLTLSGPWDIGGRTAFVNGGILDVPDTLVAGGLDINSGTANITGTADINGETDVDGTLNVPSSGTLYTDSLLVGGGGLVDLEGVIQSDSSVNDGSFKLNGTLQSPLTNYGFLSGNGTVIGNVTNNGRISPGNSIGTITIQGSYTHNPGAIYLAELNSNGRSDLIAVSGSARLNGGTVRAYLPRGLYKDGYSWTILRASGGINGTFSSISGQPNSATLSLQNHYTAATANIIVDRKGFNEFGSNENTKAVGTGLDTVVPLAVNGGTSMEHYLTSLDFDHTAPEISTVLKEINPEMYTSFSTSARMSADHFTQSMRKRLGQKNELLVMGIDKKSDGSAIMTSSQTEYSEDDLYNRNWQLWGRAFGGTSERDSDANNEGFSQSSAGLILGGDGQVFDTMRLGFAFGTSTSSLDFDTRDDGDQSSIFTGVYGDLFLDKLHIDFSVSYGWHNGDALREISLPTTTYFVDSDLESISLMLHAGGDYLFELSSWLLGPTMSLDYVLLSTDDFTESSGSVLDLRITDQEEDHFISRLGGKLTKAFRYNEAILVPRIELAWIHDFNSDDNTLSASYVGFETSRFEIQGASVPEDVINVETGLNAYITDRFTAFAELTANFGDDYSDYFASVGIEWLF
;
A
#
# COMPACT_ATOMS: atom_id res chain seq x y z
N MET A 1 -45.95 14.57 -61.92
CA MET A 1 -47.02 13.57 -61.78
C MET A 1 -46.89 12.59 -62.93
N GLY A 2 -46.57 11.33 -62.65
CA GLY A 2 -46.80 10.23 -63.56
C GLY A 2 -47.66 9.22 -62.82
N GLY A 3 -48.93 9.09 -63.20
CA GLY A 3 -49.92 8.27 -62.52
C GLY A 3 -51.27 8.50 -63.17
N VAL A 4 -51.99 7.41 -63.44
CA VAL A 4 -53.41 7.48 -63.81
C VAL A 4 -54.17 7.53 -62.49
N ILE A 5 -54.98 8.58 -62.32
CA ILE A 5 -56.04 8.64 -61.31
C ILE A 5 -57.30 8.77 -62.13
N ASP A 6 -57.92 7.67 -62.51
CA ASP A 6 -59.14 7.70 -63.34
C ASP A 6 -60.42 7.49 -62.53
N GLY A 7 -60.31 7.11 -61.25
CA GLY A 7 -61.46 6.92 -60.37
C GLY A 7 -62.39 5.78 -60.83
N GLY A 8 -61.88 4.85 -61.63
CA GLY A 8 -62.53 3.61 -62.06
C GLY A 8 -62.25 2.41 -61.14
N ALA A 9 -62.67 1.21 -61.57
CA ALA A 9 -62.52 -0.05 -60.83
C ALA A 9 -61.17 -0.77 -61.08
N ASP A 10 -60.09 -0.01 -61.23
CA ASP A 10 -58.75 -0.48 -61.59
C ASP A 10 -57.67 0.14 -60.66
N PHE A 11 -56.40 -0.26 -60.84
CA PHE A 11 -55.27 0.17 -60.00
C PHE A 11 -54.82 1.61 -60.31
N ASP A 12 -54.93 2.52 -59.34
CA ASP A 12 -54.37 3.86 -59.40
C ASP A 12 -52.98 3.88 -58.73
N THR A 13 -52.02 4.64 -59.28
CA THR A 13 -50.67 4.79 -58.69
C THR A 13 -50.27 6.24 -58.63
N ILE A 14 -49.85 6.72 -57.46
CA ILE A 14 -49.20 8.03 -57.32
C ILE A 14 -47.68 7.83 -57.29
N VAL A 15 -47.03 8.06 -58.44
CA VAL A 15 -45.56 8.21 -58.53
C VAL A 15 -45.21 9.70 -58.54
N TYR A 16 -44.62 10.17 -57.44
CA TYR A 16 -44.13 11.54 -57.32
C TYR A 16 -42.65 11.62 -57.66
N SER A 17 -42.34 12.18 -58.83
CA SER A 17 -40.99 12.25 -59.40
C SER A 17 -40.38 13.66 -59.49
N GLY A 18 -40.88 14.65 -58.72
CA GLY A 18 -40.18 15.94 -58.54
C GLY A 18 -40.97 17.10 -57.91
N GLY A 19 -40.31 17.87 -57.02
CA GLY A 19 -40.78 19.10 -56.33
C GLY A 19 -41.00 18.93 -54.81
N VAL A 20 -41.62 19.94 -54.16
CA VAL A 20 -42.32 19.80 -52.86
C VAL A 20 -43.82 19.89 -53.17
N TRP A 21 -44.62 18.90 -52.75
CA TRP A 21 -46.07 18.88 -52.99
C TRP A 21 -46.84 18.71 -51.68
N THR A 22 -47.67 19.70 -51.36
CA THR A 22 -48.58 19.70 -50.22
C THR A 22 -50.01 19.64 -50.75
N GLN A 23 -50.74 18.55 -50.53
CA GLN A 23 -52.16 18.48 -50.87
C GLN A 23 -53.00 18.63 -49.60
N ASN A 24 -53.59 19.81 -49.38
CA ASN A 24 -54.56 20.00 -48.31
C ASN A 24 -55.94 19.53 -48.80
N HIS A 25 -56.49 18.49 -48.19
CA HIS A 25 -57.88 18.08 -48.45
C HIS A 25 -58.71 18.05 -47.15
N PRO A 26 -59.86 18.77 -47.08
CA PRO A 26 -60.66 18.87 -45.85
C PRO A 26 -61.54 17.63 -45.56
N LYS A 27 -61.42 16.57 -46.36
CA LYS A 27 -62.18 15.30 -46.28
C LYS A 27 -61.27 14.14 -46.65
N VAL A 28 -61.53 12.95 -46.11
CA VAL A 28 -60.82 11.69 -46.44
C VAL A 28 -60.80 11.50 -47.95
N VAL A 29 -59.60 11.36 -48.52
CA VAL A 29 -59.43 10.87 -49.89
C VAL A 29 -59.30 9.36 -49.80
N ASN A 30 -60.34 8.65 -50.25
CA ASN A 30 -60.44 7.19 -50.21
C ASN A 30 -60.38 6.67 -51.65
N PHE A 31 -59.43 5.79 -51.93
CA PHE A 31 -59.27 5.09 -53.21
C PHE A 31 -59.53 3.59 -53.02
N GLU A 32 -60.10 2.93 -54.03
CA GLU A 32 -60.36 1.48 -53.95
C GLU A 32 -59.08 0.64 -54.02
N ASP A 33 -58.04 1.12 -54.73
CA ASP A 33 -56.69 0.51 -54.83
C ASP A 33 -55.64 1.60 -55.18
N LEU A 34 -54.79 2.04 -54.24
CA LEU A 34 -53.76 3.07 -54.47
C LEU A 34 -52.39 2.71 -53.90
N GLU A 35 -51.35 2.72 -54.74
CA GLU A 35 -49.94 2.65 -54.30
C GLU A 35 -49.28 4.04 -54.28
N ILE A 36 -48.51 4.31 -53.22
CA ILE A 36 -47.64 5.50 -53.11
C ILE A 36 -46.18 5.06 -53.25
N ASN A 37 -45.43 5.69 -54.15
CA ASN A 37 -43.98 5.48 -54.26
C ASN A 37 -43.23 6.81 -54.08
N ALA A 38 -42.74 7.05 -52.86
CA ALA A 38 -41.97 8.23 -52.51
C ALA A 38 -40.50 8.07 -52.91
N THR A 39 -40.16 8.55 -54.11
CA THR A 39 -38.77 8.57 -54.64
C THR A 39 -38.05 9.90 -54.42
N HIS A 40 -38.80 10.95 -54.04
CA HIS A 40 -38.36 12.31 -53.69
C HIS A 40 -39.14 12.76 -52.44
N HIS A 41 -39.44 14.04 -52.21
CA HIS A 41 -40.16 14.51 -51.02
C HIS A 41 -41.68 14.59 -51.24
N LEU A 42 -42.45 13.83 -50.46
CA LEU A 42 -43.91 13.79 -50.47
C LEU A 42 -44.46 14.09 -49.06
N THR A 43 -45.39 15.04 -48.96
CA THR A 43 -46.12 15.34 -47.70
C THR A 43 -47.61 15.05 -47.87
N LEU A 44 -48.15 14.16 -47.04
CA LEU A 44 -49.56 13.79 -47.01
C LEU A 44 -50.32 14.61 -45.96
N SER A 45 -50.69 15.85 -46.31
CA SER A 45 -51.54 16.69 -45.44
C SER A 45 -53.02 16.28 -45.53
N GLY A 46 -53.72 16.27 -44.40
CA GLY A 46 -55.08 15.73 -44.25
C GLY A 46 -55.12 14.20 -44.07
N PRO A 47 -56.31 13.60 -43.86
CA PRO A 47 -56.45 12.15 -43.75
C PRO A 47 -56.42 11.46 -45.12
N TRP A 48 -55.53 10.48 -45.26
CA TRP A 48 -55.33 9.64 -46.44
C TRP A 48 -55.66 8.19 -46.14
N ASP A 49 -56.42 7.54 -47.02
CA ASP A 49 -56.67 6.10 -47.00
C ASP A 49 -56.34 5.53 -48.37
N ILE A 50 -55.28 4.72 -48.45
CA ILE A 50 -54.76 4.17 -49.71
C ILE A 50 -55.28 2.75 -50.00
N GLY A 51 -56.37 2.33 -49.34
CA GLY A 51 -57.14 1.14 -49.71
C GLY A 51 -56.35 -0.15 -49.55
N GLY A 52 -55.97 -0.54 -48.33
CA GLY A 52 -55.36 -1.86 -48.04
C GLY A 52 -54.05 -2.18 -48.77
N ARG A 53 -53.46 -1.23 -49.52
CA ARG A 53 -52.19 -1.39 -50.26
C ARG A 53 -51.01 -0.84 -49.48
N THR A 54 -49.81 -1.14 -49.97
CA THR A 54 -48.53 -0.73 -49.36
C THR A 54 -48.10 0.66 -49.82
N ALA A 55 -47.66 1.50 -48.89
CA ALA A 55 -46.91 2.71 -49.18
C ALA A 55 -45.41 2.40 -49.26
N PHE A 56 -44.74 2.75 -50.35
CA PHE A 56 -43.32 2.50 -50.57
C PHE A 56 -42.49 3.79 -50.48
N VAL A 57 -41.34 3.74 -49.80
CA VAL A 57 -40.37 4.83 -49.69
C VAL A 57 -39.01 4.42 -50.25
N ASN A 58 -38.85 4.62 -51.56
CA ASN A 58 -37.70 4.18 -52.35
C ASN A 58 -36.71 5.33 -52.59
N GLY A 59 -36.02 5.75 -51.52
CA GLY A 59 -34.98 6.79 -51.56
C GLY A 59 -35.46 8.23 -51.34
N GLY A 60 -36.78 8.45 -51.25
CA GLY A 60 -37.40 9.75 -50.98
C GLY A 60 -37.72 10.00 -49.49
N ILE A 61 -38.50 11.05 -49.21
CA ILE A 61 -39.06 11.38 -47.90
C ILE A 61 -40.58 11.32 -47.98
N LEU A 62 -41.23 10.62 -47.05
CA LEU A 62 -42.68 10.60 -46.83
C LEU A 62 -43.01 11.26 -45.49
N ASP A 63 -43.66 12.42 -45.51
CA ASP A 63 -44.18 13.07 -44.29
C ASP A 63 -45.68 12.78 -44.11
N VAL A 64 -46.05 12.31 -42.93
CA VAL A 64 -47.43 12.05 -42.50
C VAL A 64 -47.77 12.96 -41.29
N PRO A 65 -48.17 14.23 -41.53
CA PRO A 65 -48.55 15.16 -40.47
C PRO A 65 -49.93 14.90 -39.84
N ASP A 66 -50.84 14.25 -40.57
CA ASP A 66 -52.23 14.03 -40.11
C ASP A 66 -52.55 12.53 -39.99
N THR A 67 -53.27 11.90 -40.92
CA THR A 67 -53.58 10.46 -40.84
C THR A 67 -53.26 9.75 -42.15
N LEU A 68 -52.58 8.62 -42.08
CA LEU A 68 -52.40 7.66 -43.18
C LEU A 68 -53.00 6.31 -42.78
N VAL A 69 -53.90 5.77 -43.59
CA VAL A 69 -54.38 4.39 -43.50
C VAL A 69 -53.85 3.63 -44.71
N ALA A 70 -53.16 2.51 -44.47
CA ALA A 70 -52.59 1.65 -45.51
C ALA A 70 -52.66 0.17 -45.10
N GLY A 71 -52.45 -0.75 -46.05
CA GLY A 71 -52.24 -2.17 -45.74
C GLY A 71 -50.78 -2.56 -45.53
N GLY A 72 -49.84 -1.65 -45.76
CA GLY A 72 -48.42 -1.85 -45.48
C GLY A 72 -47.63 -0.55 -45.60
N LEU A 73 -46.43 -0.50 -45.02
CA LEU A 73 -45.47 0.59 -45.18
C LEU A 73 -44.06 0.00 -45.37
N ASP A 74 -43.51 0.09 -46.57
CA ASP A 74 -42.19 -0.43 -46.89
C ASP A 74 -41.22 0.74 -47.16
N ILE A 75 -40.24 0.90 -46.28
CA ILE A 75 -39.21 1.93 -46.34
C ILE A 75 -37.90 1.29 -46.81
N ASN A 76 -37.78 1.03 -48.11
CA ASN A 76 -36.61 0.36 -48.69
C ASN A 76 -35.27 1.12 -48.52
N SER A 77 -35.27 2.45 -48.70
CA SER A 77 -34.01 3.24 -48.65
C SER A 77 -34.18 4.73 -48.36
N GLY A 78 -35.42 5.21 -48.24
CA GLY A 78 -35.71 6.62 -47.93
C GLY A 78 -36.10 6.84 -46.47
N THR A 79 -36.86 7.89 -46.20
CA THR A 79 -37.28 8.29 -44.84
C THR A 79 -38.80 8.45 -44.75
N ALA A 80 -39.44 7.85 -43.75
CA ALA A 80 -40.81 8.17 -43.37
C ALA A 80 -40.83 8.94 -42.04
N ASN A 81 -41.52 10.09 -42.02
CA ASN A 81 -41.73 10.92 -40.83
C ASN A 81 -43.22 10.89 -40.44
N ILE A 82 -43.53 10.20 -39.35
CA ILE A 82 -44.91 10.06 -38.85
C ILE A 82 -45.11 11.08 -37.73
N THR A 83 -45.50 12.31 -38.08
CA THR A 83 -45.73 13.39 -37.09
C THR A 83 -47.17 13.41 -36.57
N GLY A 84 -48.11 12.82 -37.32
CA GLY A 84 -49.49 12.54 -36.93
C GLY A 84 -49.71 11.05 -36.61
N THR A 85 -50.66 10.40 -37.28
CA THR A 85 -51.01 8.98 -37.10
C THR A 85 -50.84 8.20 -38.40
N ALA A 86 -50.15 7.06 -38.35
CA ALA A 86 -50.16 6.05 -39.41
C ALA A 86 -50.82 4.77 -38.88
N ASP A 87 -51.88 4.32 -39.54
CA ASP A 87 -52.64 3.11 -39.24
C ASP A 87 -52.43 2.09 -40.37
N ILE A 88 -51.46 1.21 -40.16
CA ILE A 88 -50.96 0.25 -41.14
C ILE A 88 -51.56 -1.12 -40.83
N ASN A 89 -52.59 -1.53 -41.58
CA ASN A 89 -53.26 -2.84 -41.42
C ASN A 89 -52.44 -3.96 -42.07
N GLY A 90 -51.17 -4.08 -41.67
CA GLY A 90 -50.20 -5.04 -42.14
C GLY A 90 -48.79 -4.68 -41.67
N GLU A 91 -47.79 -5.06 -42.46
CA GLU A 91 -46.39 -4.91 -42.11
C GLU A 91 -45.85 -3.51 -42.37
N THR A 92 -45.05 -3.01 -41.43
CA THR A 92 -44.12 -1.91 -41.62
C THR A 92 -42.70 -2.46 -41.69
N ASP A 93 -42.11 -2.47 -42.89
CA ASP A 93 -40.73 -2.90 -43.13
C ASP A 93 -39.81 -1.68 -43.28
N VAL A 94 -38.68 -1.69 -42.58
CA VAL A 94 -37.77 -0.54 -42.46
C VAL A 94 -36.35 -0.95 -42.77
N ASP A 95 -35.95 -0.76 -44.03
CA ASP A 95 -34.55 -0.83 -44.48
C ASP A 95 -33.89 0.57 -44.61
N GLY A 96 -34.69 1.62 -44.68
CA GLY A 96 -34.30 3.04 -44.67
C GLY A 96 -34.42 3.67 -43.29
N THR A 97 -35.20 4.74 -43.14
CA THR A 97 -35.39 5.45 -41.87
C THR A 97 -36.86 5.69 -41.54
N LEU A 98 -37.27 5.33 -40.33
CA LEU A 98 -38.57 5.66 -39.76
C LEU A 98 -38.38 6.59 -38.57
N ASN A 99 -38.97 7.79 -38.65
CA ASN A 99 -39.01 8.74 -37.55
C ASN A 99 -40.44 8.86 -37.02
N VAL A 100 -40.62 8.58 -35.74
CA VAL A 100 -41.88 8.77 -35.02
C VAL A 100 -41.62 9.73 -33.85
N PRO A 101 -41.64 11.06 -34.09
CA PRO A 101 -41.42 12.06 -33.05
C PRO A 101 -42.48 12.00 -31.94
N SER A 102 -42.29 12.76 -30.87
CA SER A 102 -43.18 12.74 -29.69
C SER A 102 -44.67 12.99 -29.96
N SER A 103 -45.04 13.67 -31.06
CA SER A 103 -46.43 13.85 -31.50
C SER A 103 -46.99 12.69 -32.33
N GLY A 104 -46.11 11.82 -32.83
CA GLY A 104 -46.41 10.77 -33.78
C GLY A 104 -46.95 9.49 -33.13
N THR A 105 -47.81 8.78 -33.85
CA THR A 105 -48.24 7.43 -33.51
C THR A 105 -48.27 6.53 -34.75
N LEU A 106 -47.68 5.36 -34.66
CA LEU A 106 -47.77 4.30 -35.68
C LEU A 106 -48.48 3.08 -35.08
N TYR A 107 -49.55 2.63 -35.73
CA TYR A 107 -50.16 1.33 -35.53
C TYR A 107 -49.78 0.44 -36.70
N THR A 108 -49.31 -0.77 -36.45
CA THR A 108 -48.94 -1.75 -37.50
C THR A 108 -49.08 -3.17 -36.99
N ASP A 109 -49.41 -4.15 -37.83
CA ASP A 109 -49.50 -5.55 -37.38
C ASP A 109 -48.10 -6.09 -37.00
N SER A 110 -47.12 -5.90 -37.88
CA SER A 110 -45.71 -6.26 -37.66
C SER A 110 -44.78 -5.08 -37.97
N LEU A 111 -43.79 -4.87 -37.10
CA LEU A 111 -42.68 -3.96 -37.37
C LEU A 111 -41.41 -4.78 -37.62
N LEU A 112 -40.86 -4.68 -38.82
CA LEU A 112 -39.55 -5.24 -39.17
C LEU A 112 -38.56 -4.11 -39.40
N VAL A 113 -37.42 -4.15 -38.71
CA VAL A 113 -36.31 -3.23 -38.94
C VAL A 113 -35.16 -4.02 -39.51
N GLY A 114 -34.95 -3.94 -40.82
CA GLY A 114 -33.89 -4.66 -41.51
C GLY A 114 -32.50 -4.15 -41.12
N GLY A 115 -31.44 -4.89 -41.50
CA GLY A 115 -30.08 -4.64 -41.03
C GLY A 115 -29.49 -3.26 -41.39
N GLY A 116 -30.01 -2.61 -42.43
CA GLY A 116 -29.70 -1.22 -42.79
C GLY A 116 -30.65 -0.17 -42.19
N GLY A 117 -31.76 -0.63 -41.62
CA GLY A 117 -32.85 0.19 -41.12
C GLY A 117 -32.52 0.96 -39.86
N LEU A 118 -33.11 2.16 -39.76
CA LEU A 118 -33.07 3.02 -38.59
C LEU A 118 -34.47 3.40 -38.14
N VAL A 119 -34.78 3.18 -36.87
CA VAL A 119 -35.99 3.69 -36.22
C VAL A 119 -35.60 4.69 -35.13
N ASP A 120 -36.09 5.92 -35.23
CA ASP A 120 -36.02 6.92 -34.15
C ASP A 120 -37.44 7.13 -33.59
N LEU A 121 -37.66 6.60 -32.38
CA LEU A 121 -38.96 6.60 -31.71
C LEU A 121 -38.92 7.54 -30.51
N GLU A 122 -39.66 8.64 -30.56
CA GLU A 122 -39.97 9.50 -29.42
C GLU A 122 -41.46 9.48 -29.04
N GLY A 123 -42.34 9.17 -30.00
CA GLY A 123 -43.78 9.02 -29.82
C GLY A 123 -44.19 7.60 -29.42
N VAL A 124 -45.19 7.05 -30.12
CA VAL A 124 -45.71 5.70 -29.87
C VAL A 124 -45.68 4.84 -31.13
N ILE A 125 -45.15 3.62 -31.01
CA ILE A 125 -45.40 2.55 -31.98
C ILE A 125 -46.17 1.46 -31.26
N GLN A 126 -47.29 1.02 -31.81
CA GLN A 126 -48.03 -0.15 -31.36
C GLN A 126 -48.01 -1.20 -32.47
N SER A 127 -47.59 -2.42 -32.11
CA SER A 127 -47.62 -3.55 -33.02
C SER A 127 -47.82 -4.88 -32.31
N ASP A 128 -48.33 -5.88 -33.03
CA ASP A 128 -48.49 -7.22 -32.46
C ASP A 128 -47.15 -7.94 -32.31
N SER A 129 -46.18 -7.61 -33.17
CA SER A 129 -44.81 -8.10 -33.08
C SER A 129 -43.79 -7.11 -33.65
N SER A 130 -42.60 -7.08 -33.06
CA SER A 130 -41.47 -6.30 -33.57
C SER A 130 -40.18 -7.11 -33.63
N VAL A 131 -39.48 -7.03 -34.76
CA VAL A 131 -38.14 -7.59 -34.93
C VAL A 131 -37.19 -6.46 -35.35
N ASN A 132 -36.06 -6.37 -34.66
CA ASN A 132 -35.02 -5.41 -34.99
C ASN A 132 -33.73 -6.12 -35.38
N ASP A 133 -33.35 -6.08 -36.65
CA ASP A 133 -32.03 -6.45 -37.17
C ASP A 133 -31.13 -5.21 -37.38
N GLY A 134 -31.72 -4.01 -37.48
CA GLY A 134 -31.05 -2.72 -37.68
C GLY A 134 -30.77 -1.92 -36.39
N SER A 135 -30.97 -0.61 -36.46
CA SER A 135 -30.76 0.32 -35.33
C SER A 135 -32.09 0.91 -34.84
N PHE A 136 -32.44 0.64 -33.59
CA PHE A 136 -33.65 1.14 -32.95
C PHE A 136 -33.27 2.07 -31.79
N LYS A 137 -33.51 3.37 -31.96
CA LYS A 137 -33.41 4.38 -30.91
C LYS A 137 -34.78 4.59 -30.24
N LEU A 138 -34.94 3.98 -29.08
CA LEU A 138 -36.17 3.98 -28.28
C LEU A 138 -36.11 5.10 -27.21
N ASN A 139 -36.77 6.23 -27.47
CA ASN A 139 -36.98 7.32 -26.50
C ASN A 139 -38.47 7.53 -26.15
N GLY A 140 -39.38 6.96 -26.93
CA GLY A 140 -40.81 6.94 -26.70
C GLY A 140 -41.30 5.62 -26.11
N THR A 141 -42.48 5.18 -26.56
CA THR A 141 -43.10 3.92 -26.12
C THR A 141 -43.31 2.97 -27.29
N LEU A 142 -42.72 1.78 -27.22
CA LEU A 142 -43.03 0.64 -28.08
C LEU A 142 -44.03 -0.26 -27.36
N GLN A 143 -45.26 -0.36 -27.82
CA GLN A 143 -46.27 -1.30 -27.34
C GLN A 143 -46.25 -2.56 -28.19
N SER A 144 -45.29 -3.44 -27.93
CA SER A 144 -45.06 -4.66 -28.71
C SER A 144 -44.06 -5.59 -28.01
N PRO A 145 -44.19 -6.93 -28.15
CA PRO A 145 -43.06 -7.83 -27.94
C PRO A 145 -41.93 -7.54 -28.94
N LEU A 146 -40.70 -7.42 -28.46
CA LEU A 146 -39.53 -7.09 -29.28
C LEU A 146 -38.51 -8.23 -29.28
N THR A 147 -38.14 -8.71 -30.47
CA THR A 147 -36.93 -9.53 -30.67
C THR A 147 -35.84 -8.67 -31.29
N ASN A 148 -34.76 -8.44 -30.55
CA ASN A 148 -33.64 -7.59 -30.99
C ASN A 148 -32.45 -8.45 -31.43
N TYR A 149 -32.11 -8.45 -32.71
CA TYR A 149 -30.85 -8.95 -33.29
C TYR A 149 -29.84 -7.84 -33.60
N GLY A 150 -30.33 -6.62 -33.82
CA GLY A 150 -29.56 -5.41 -34.11
C GLY A 150 -29.15 -4.64 -32.86
N PHE A 151 -29.21 -3.31 -32.95
CA PHE A 151 -28.85 -2.39 -31.87
C PHE A 151 -30.06 -1.66 -31.32
N LEU A 152 -30.40 -1.91 -30.06
CA LEU A 152 -31.42 -1.18 -29.30
C LEU A 152 -30.75 -0.15 -28.38
N SER A 153 -31.14 1.11 -28.48
CA SER A 153 -30.60 2.22 -27.68
C SER A 153 -31.69 3.16 -27.16
N GLY A 154 -31.33 4.11 -26.29
CA GLY A 154 -32.23 5.17 -25.82
C GLY A 154 -32.74 4.96 -24.38
N ASN A 155 -33.81 5.65 -24.02
CA ASN A 155 -34.32 5.74 -22.64
C ASN A 155 -35.83 5.51 -22.50
N GLY A 156 -36.45 4.94 -23.53
CA GLY A 156 -37.88 4.76 -23.61
C GLY A 156 -38.39 3.49 -22.94
N THR A 157 -39.64 3.16 -23.25
CA THR A 157 -40.35 2.03 -22.65
C THR A 157 -40.77 1.03 -23.72
N VAL A 158 -40.53 -0.26 -23.46
CA VAL A 158 -41.20 -1.36 -24.17
C VAL A 158 -42.31 -1.90 -23.29
N ILE A 159 -43.56 -1.85 -23.76
CA ILE A 159 -44.70 -2.53 -23.16
C ILE A 159 -44.87 -3.87 -23.88
N GLY A 160 -44.21 -4.89 -23.36
CA GLY A 160 -44.07 -6.20 -24.00
C GLY A 160 -42.84 -6.95 -23.51
N ASN A 161 -42.72 -8.21 -23.92
CA ASN A 161 -41.54 -9.02 -23.64
C ASN A 161 -40.41 -8.64 -24.60
N VAL A 162 -39.18 -8.57 -24.08
CA VAL A 162 -37.99 -8.30 -24.89
C VAL A 162 -37.07 -9.51 -24.90
N THR A 163 -36.73 -9.99 -26.09
CA THR A 163 -35.68 -11.00 -26.31
C THR A 163 -34.50 -10.34 -27.00
N ASN A 164 -33.36 -10.24 -26.31
CA ASN A 164 -32.14 -9.66 -26.83
C ASN A 164 -31.17 -10.74 -27.32
N ASN A 165 -30.94 -10.77 -28.63
CA ASN A 165 -29.91 -11.53 -29.34
C ASN A 165 -28.79 -10.65 -29.88
N GLY A 166 -29.02 -9.33 -29.97
CA GLY A 166 -28.07 -8.33 -30.45
C GLY A 166 -27.46 -7.49 -29.33
N ARG A 167 -27.39 -6.18 -29.56
CA ARG A 167 -26.85 -5.19 -28.62
C ARG A 167 -27.95 -4.35 -28.00
N ILE A 168 -27.86 -4.10 -26.70
CA ILE A 168 -28.70 -3.14 -25.99
C ILE A 168 -27.82 -2.13 -25.24
N SER A 169 -28.14 -0.84 -25.34
CA SER A 169 -27.46 0.26 -24.64
C SER A 169 -28.50 1.26 -24.16
N PRO A 170 -29.02 1.14 -22.93
CA PRO A 170 -29.75 2.24 -22.32
C PRO A 170 -28.90 3.52 -22.35
N GLY A 171 -29.53 4.69 -22.42
CA GLY A 171 -28.83 5.96 -22.19
C GLY A 171 -28.72 6.92 -23.37
N ASN A 172 -28.48 8.18 -22.97
CA ASN A 172 -27.66 9.19 -23.66
C ASN A 172 -26.53 9.61 -22.66
N SER A 173 -25.97 8.65 -21.91
CA SER A 173 -24.94 8.80 -20.85
C SER A 173 -25.34 9.61 -19.60
N ILE A 174 -25.96 9.10 -18.53
CA ILE A 174 -26.43 7.76 -18.09
C ILE A 174 -27.96 7.69 -18.19
N GLY A 175 -28.56 6.56 -18.58
CA GLY A 175 -30.01 6.43 -18.65
C GLY A 175 -30.62 5.03 -18.46
N THR A 176 -31.89 4.88 -18.83
CA THR A 176 -32.70 3.71 -18.45
C THR A 176 -33.67 3.30 -19.54
N ILE A 177 -33.62 2.03 -19.94
CA ILE A 177 -34.68 1.40 -20.76
C ILE A 177 -35.62 0.66 -19.81
N THR A 178 -36.91 0.96 -19.92
CA THR A 178 -37.95 0.30 -19.12
C THR A 178 -38.64 -0.79 -19.93
N ILE A 179 -38.76 -1.99 -19.37
CA ILE A 179 -39.45 -3.13 -19.96
C ILE A 179 -40.62 -3.49 -19.07
N GLN A 180 -41.83 -3.17 -19.52
CA GLN A 180 -43.08 -3.57 -18.89
C GLN A 180 -43.48 -4.97 -19.37
N GLY A 181 -42.71 -5.97 -18.96
CA GLY A 181 -42.80 -7.36 -19.40
C GLY A 181 -41.61 -8.15 -18.86
N SER A 182 -41.33 -9.30 -19.47
CA SER A 182 -40.14 -10.10 -19.17
C SER A 182 -38.99 -9.77 -20.12
N TYR A 183 -37.75 -9.89 -19.63
CA TYR A 183 -36.53 -9.69 -20.41
C TYR A 183 -35.76 -11.00 -20.54
N THR A 184 -35.34 -11.35 -21.75
CA THR A 184 -34.44 -12.48 -22.01
C THR A 184 -33.18 -11.97 -22.69
N HIS A 185 -32.01 -12.28 -22.12
CA HIS A 185 -30.72 -12.00 -22.73
C HIS A 185 -30.07 -13.33 -23.14
N ASN A 186 -29.78 -13.49 -24.43
CA ASN A 186 -29.30 -14.76 -24.98
C ASN A 186 -27.77 -14.79 -25.15
N PRO A 187 -27.18 -16.00 -25.31
CA PRO A 187 -25.77 -16.13 -25.66
C PRO A 187 -25.41 -15.34 -26.92
N GLY A 188 -24.23 -14.72 -26.93
CA GLY A 188 -23.75 -13.87 -28.03
C GLY A 188 -24.25 -12.43 -28.01
N ALA A 189 -25.32 -12.15 -27.25
CA ALA A 189 -25.82 -10.80 -27.07
C ALA A 189 -24.91 -9.95 -26.16
N ILE A 190 -24.98 -8.63 -26.30
CA ILE A 190 -24.15 -7.67 -25.55
C ILE A 190 -25.01 -6.60 -24.89
N TYR A 191 -24.85 -6.40 -23.59
CA TYR A 191 -25.33 -5.22 -22.88
C TYR A 191 -24.18 -4.20 -22.74
N LEU A 192 -24.34 -3.05 -23.39
CA LEU A 192 -23.45 -1.89 -23.26
C LEU A 192 -23.90 -1.05 -22.05
N ALA A 193 -23.11 -1.04 -20.99
CA ALA A 193 -23.41 -0.29 -19.78
C ALA A 193 -22.38 0.82 -19.55
N GLU A 194 -22.84 2.06 -19.48
CA GLU A 194 -22.02 3.20 -19.05
C GLU A 194 -22.01 3.28 -17.53
N LEU A 195 -20.82 3.50 -16.96
CA LEU A 195 -20.58 3.66 -15.53
C LEU A 195 -20.02 5.06 -15.28
N ASN A 196 -20.34 5.67 -14.14
CA ASN A 196 -19.60 6.83 -13.66
C ASN A 196 -18.99 6.59 -12.27
N SER A 197 -18.02 7.43 -11.89
CA SER A 197 -17.32 7.32 -10.61
C SER A 197 -18.23 7.51 -9.40
N ASN A 198 -19.39 8.17 -9.55
CA ASN A 198 -20.35 8.43 -8.48
C ASN A 198 -21.37 7.29 -8.25
N GLY A 199 -21.14 6.11 -8.83
CA GLY A 199 -21.98 4.93 -8.58
C GLY A 199 -23.28 4.90 -9.39
N ARG A 200 -23.46 5.82 -10.34
CA ARG A 200 -24.56 5.74 -11.32
C ARG A 200 -24.11 4.91 -12.52
N SER A 201 -25.05 4.18 -13.10
CA SER A 201 -24.87 3.43 -14.33
C SER A 201 -26.12 3.45 -15.17
N ASP A 202 -25.98 3.07 -16.44
CA ASP A 202 -27.13 2.68 -17.24
C ASP A 202 -27.91 1.54 -16.57
N LEU A 203 -29.21 1.49 -16.84
CA LEU A 203 -30.11 0.54 -16.22
C LEU A 203 -31.10 -0.06 -17.22
N ILE A 204 -31.25 -1.38 -17.19
CA ILE A 204 -32.42 -2.07 -17.73
C ILE A 204 -33.39 -2.33 -16.56
N ALA A 205 -34.55 -1.67 -16.59
CA ALA A 205 -35.56 -1.79 -15.54
C ALA A 205 -36.74 -2.66 -16.03
N VAL A 206 -36.90 -3.83 -15.43
CA VAL A 206 -37.87 -4.86 -15.85
C VAL A 206 -38.96 -5.00 -14.79
N SER A 207 -40.23 -4.87 -15.19
CA SER A 207 -41.38 -5.09 -14.29
C SER A 207 -41.69 -6.57 -14.05
N GLY A 208 -41.37 -7.43 -15.02
CA GLY A 208 -41.45 -8.89 -14.92
C GLY A 208 -40.12 -9.54 -14.48
N SER A 209 -39.93 -10.79 -14.89
CA SER A 209 -38.68 -11.54 -14.64
C SER A 209 -37.63 -11.27 -15.71
N ALA A 210 -36.35 -11.31 -15.33
CA ALA A 210 -35.23 -11.31 -16.28
C ALA A 210 -34.55 -12.69 -16.33
N ARG A 211 -34.39 -13.23 -17.53
CA ARG A 211 -33.66 -14.48 -17.79
C ARG A 211 -32.36 -14.19 -18.53
N LEU A 212 -31.23 -14.47 -17.90
CA LEU A 212 -29.89 -14.26 -18.43
C LEU A 212 -29.30 -15.63 -18.81
N ASN A 213 -29.38 -15.99 -20.09
CA ASN A 213 -28.90 -17.28 -20.61
C ASN A 213 -27.38 -17.25 -20.93
N GLY A 214 -26.67 -16.19 -20.56
CA GLY A 214 -25.27 -15.94 -20.91
C GLY A 214 -25.08 -14.53 -21.47
N GLY A 215 -24.19 -14.36 -22.44
CA GLY A 215 -23.91 -13.07 -23.09
C GLY A 215 -22.85 -12.25 -22.36
N THR A 216 -22.52 -11.08 -22.91
CA THR A 216 -21.44 -10.22 -22.42
C THR A 216 -21.98 -8.88 -21.93
N VAL A 217 -21.53 -8.44 -20.76
CA VAL A 217 -21.64 -7.03 -20.37
C VAL A 217 -20.38 -6.31 -20.89
N ARG A 218 -20.53 -5.21 -21.61
CA ARG A 218 -19.40 -4.33 -21.97
C ARG A 218 -19.51 -3.07 -21.14
N ALA A 219 -18.58 -2.91 -20.21
CA ALA A 219 -18.47 -1.76 -19.32
C ALA A 219 -16.99 -1.45 -19.10
N TYR A 220 -16.67 -0.17 -18.92
CA TYR A 220 -15.32 0.28 -18.62
C TYR A 220 -15.31 0.95 -17.25
N LEU A 221 -14.36 0.57 -16.39
CA LEU A 221 -14.20 1.19 -15.08
C LEU A 221 -13.74 2.65 -15.27
N PRO A 222 -14.53 3.66 -14.85
CA PRO A 222 -14.10 5.05 -14.91
C PRO A 222 -12.88 5.23 -14.02
N ARG A 223 -11.89 6.02 -14.43
CA ARG A 223 -10.70 6.25 -13.60
C ARG A 223 -11.09 6.96 -12.30
N GLY A 224 -10.65 6.40 -11.17
CA GLY A 224 -10.90 6.91 -9.82
C GLY A 224 -10.44 5.92 -8.76
N LEU A 225 -10.38 6.34 -7.50
CA LEU A 225 -10.06 5.43 -6.39
C LEU A 225 -11.31 4.67 -5.96
N TYR A 226 -11.22 3.35 -5.91
CA TYR A 226 -12.34 2.49 -5.52
C TYR A 226 -11.94 1.59 -4.35
N LYS A 227 -12.85 1.52 -3.37
CA LYS A 227 -12.83 0.47 -2.35
C LYS A 227 -13.27 -0.87 -2.94
N ASP A 228 -12.86 -1.94 -2.29
CA ASP A 228 -13.37 -3.28 -2.63
C ASP A 228 -14.90 -3.34 -2.52
N GLY A 229 -15.53 -4.03 -3.46
CA GLY A 229 -16.99 -4.18 -3.54
C GLY A 229 -17.75 -2.93 -3.99
N TYR A 230 -17.08 -1.86 -4.45
CA TYR A 230 -17.79 -0.72 -5.07
C TYR A 230 -18.65 -1.19 -6.23
N SER A 231 -19.90 -0.73 -6.33
CA SER A 231 -20.89 -1.39 -7.20
C SER A 231 -21.80 -0.45 -7.99
N TRP A 232 -22.23 -0.96 -9.15
CA TRP A 232 -23.20 -0.33 -10.05
C TRP A 232 -24.32 -1.30 -10.41
N THR A 233 -25.58 -0.90 -10.23
CA THR A 233 -26.73 -1.71 -10.64
C THR A 233 -27.07 -1.46 -12.10
N ILE A 234 -26.85 -2.49 -12.93
CA ILE A 234 -27.07 -2.40 -14.38
C ILE A 234 -28.40 -3.02 -14.84
N LEU A 235 -28.97 -3.93 -14.03
CA LEU A 235 -30.27 -4.52 -14.32
C LEU A 235 -31.06 -4.71 -13.03
N ARG A 236 -32.34 -4.32 -13.07
CA ARG A 236 -33.30 -4.61 -12.00
C ARG A 236 -34.53 -5.31 -12.56
N ALA A 237 -34.94 -6.41 -11.97
CA ALA A 237 -36.13 -7.16 -12.37
C ALA A 237 -37.05 -7.41 -11.16
N SER A 238 -38.27 -6.88 -11.21
CA SER A 238 -39.22 -6.97 -10.08
C SER A 238 -39.77 -8.39 -9.91
N GLY A 239 -39.83 -9.17 -10.99
CA GLY A 239 -40.15 -10.60 -10.98
C GLY A 239 -38.94 -11.51 -10.72
N GLY A 240 -37.78 -10.94 -10.37
CA GLY A 240 -36.54 -11.65 -10.09
C GLY A 240 -35.65 -11.93 -11.31
N ILE A 241 -34.40 -12.31 -11.03
CA ILE A 241 -33.39 -12.66 -12.04
C ILE A 241 -33.11 -14.16 -11.99
N ASN A 242 -33.08 -14.80 -13.16
CA ASN A 242 -32.68 -16.18 -13.34
C ASN A 242 -31.51 -16.29 -14.33
N GLY A 243 -30.43 -16.96 -13.93
CA GLY A 243 -29.20 -17.08 -14.72
C GLY A 243 -28.24 -15.90 -14.53
N THR A 244 -27.18 -15.85 -15.34
CA THR A 244 -26.10 -14.86 -15.24
C THR A 244 -25.58 -14.46 -16.62
N PHE A 245 -25.00 -13.27 -16.74
CA PHE A 245 -24.08 -12.94 -17.82
C PHE A 245 -22.83 -13.84 -17.76
N SER A 246 -22.25 -14.16 -18.92
CA SER A 246 -21.08 -15.05 -19.02
C SER A 246 -19.77 -14.34 -18.75
N SER A 247 -19.66 -13.05 -19.08
CA SER A 247 -18.42 -12.29 -18.95
C SER A 247 -18.66 -10.78 -18.89
N ILE A 248 -17.63 -10.06 -18.44
CA ILE A 248 -17.49 -8.62 -18.62
C ILE A 248 -16.34 -8.38 -19.59
N SER A 249 -16.60 -7.61 -20.64
CA SER A 249 -15.56 -7.05 -21.53
C SER A 249 -15.30 -5.59 -21.16
N GLY A 250 -14.06 -5.14 -21.30
CA GLY A 250 -13.63 -3.81 -20.84
C GLY A 250 -12.99 -3.81 -19.44
N GLN A 251 -12.41 -4.95 -19.04
CA GLN A 251 -11.60 -5.04 -17.82
C GLN A 251 -10.54 -3.92 -17.79
N PRO A 252 -10.31 -3.27 -16.64
CA PRO A 252 -9.22 -2.33 -16.51
C PRO A 252 -7.88 -3.03 -16.74
N ASN A 253 -6.92 -2.32 -17.33
CA ASN A 253 -5.53 -2.77 -17.34
C ASN A 253 -4.90 -2.41 -15.99
N SER A 254 -5.17 -3.23 -14.97
CA SER A 254 -4.77 -2.98 -13.59
C SER A 254 -4.29 -4.28 -12.94
N ALA A 255 -3.29 -4.17 -12.07
CA ALA A 255 -2.84 -5.28 -11.23
C ALA A 255 -3.73 -5.47 -9.99
N THR A 256 -4.36 -4.39 -9.50
CA THR A 256 -5.11 -4.35 -8.26
C THR A 256 -6.62 -4.43 -8.48
N LEU A 257 -7.14 -3.96 -9.62
CA LEU A 257 -8.59 -3.84 -9.86
C LEU A 257 -9.07 -4.79 -10.95
N SER A 258 -10.19 -5.43 -10.71
CA SER A 258 -10.96 -6.13 -11.74
C SER A 258 -12.46 -5.85 -11.61
N LEU A 259 -13.22 -6.07 -12.70
CA LEU A 259 -14.67 -5.98 -12.69
C LEU A 259 -15.29 -7.37 -12.64
N GLN A 260 -16.23 -7.58 -11.72
CA GLN A 260 -16.97 -8.82 -11.58
C GLN A 260 -18.48 -8.61 -11.66
N ASN A 261 -19.21 -9.63 -12.14
CA ASN A 261 -20.67 -9.64 -12.10
C ASN A 261 -21.12 -10.14 -10.72
N HIS A 262 -22.00 -9.39 -10.06
CA HIS A 262 -22.59 -9.77 -8.78
C HIS A 262 -24.12 -9.72 -8.83
N TYR A 263 -24.79 -10.70 -8.23
CA TYR A 263 -26.24 -10.87 -8.35
C TYR A 263 -26.93 -10.92 -6.99
N THR A 264 -28.09 -10.29 -6.92
CA THR A 264 -29.09 -10.53 -5.86
C THR A 264 -30.31 -11.21 -6.47
N ALA A 265 -31.35 -11.47 -5.67
CA ALA A 265 -32.61 -12.00 -6.19
C ALA A 265 -33.27 -11.10 -7.26
N ALA A 266 -33.02 -9.78 -7.24
CA ALA A 266 -33.70 -8.79 -8.08
C ALA A 266 -32.76 -7.89 -8.90
N THR A 267 -31.44 -7.96 -8.69
CA THR A 267 -30.48 -7.07 -9.36
C THR A 267 -29.27 -7.81 -9.92
N ALA A 268 -28.80 -7.38 -11.09
CA ALA A 268 -27.46 -7.67 -11.58
C ALA A 268 -26.62 -6.40 -11.44
N ASN A 269 -25.48 -6.54 -10.80
CA ASN A 269 -24.55 -5.47 -10.50
C ASN A 269 -23.19 -5.77 -11.13
N ILE A 270 -22.45 -4.73 -11.48
CA ILE A 270 -21.01 -4.79 -11.69
C ILE A 270 -20.36 -4.34 -10.39
N ILE A 271 -19.37 -5.08 -9.91
CA ILE A 271 -18.59 -4.74 -8.71
C ILE A 271 -17.10 -4.61 -9.05
N VAL A 272 -16.41 -3.74 -8.33
CA VAL A 272 -14.95 -3.72 -8.25
C VAL A 272 -14.53 -4.83 -7.30
N ASP A 273 -13.62 -5.67 -7.77
CA ASP A 273 -12.88 -6.65 -6.99
C ASP A 273 -11.45 -6.12 -6.87
N ARG A 274 -11.04 -5.76 -5.65
CA ARG A 274 -9.74 -5.14 -5.36
C ARG A 274 -8.83 -6.14 -4.66
N LYS A 275 -7.71 -6.45 -5.30
CA LYS A 275 -6.57 -7.10 -4.68
C LYS A 275 -5.82 -6.08 -3.81
N GLY A 276 -5.54 -6.42 -2.56
CA GLY A 276 -4.83 -5.54 -1.62
C GLY A 276 -3.39 -5.29 -2.05
N PHE A 277 -2.84 -4.11 -1.75
CA PHE A 277 -1.43 -3.79 -1.95
C PHE A 277 -0.53 -4.74 -1.14
N ASN A 278 -0.98 -5.17 0.04
CA ASN A 278 -0.25 -6.14 0.85
C ASN A 278 0.11 -7.43 0.09
N GLU A 279 -0.70 -7.86 -0.87
CA GLU A 279 -0.46 -9.07 -1.67
C GLU A 279 0.68 -8.93 -2.70
N PHE A 280 1.27 -7.73 -2.83
CA PHE A 280 2.44 -7.47 -3.69
C PHE A 280 3.74 -7.33 -2.89
N GLY A 281 3.69 -7.43 -1.56
CA GLY A 281 4.86 -7.46 -0.70
C GLY A 281 5.64 -8.77 -0.81
N SER A 282 6.97 -8.69 -0.88
CA SER A 282 7.88 -9.84 -0.99
C SER A 282 8.24 -10.47 0.36
N ASN A 283 8.12 -9.73 1.45
CA ASN A 283 8.43 -10.14 2.83
C ASN A 283 7.41 -9.56 3.82
N GLU A 284 7.52 -9.84 5.11
CA GLU A 284 6.49 -9.42 6.08
C GLU A 284 6.41 -7.88 6.21
N ASN A 285 7.54 -7.19 6.21
CA ASN A 285 7.60 -5.72 6.29
C ASN A 285 6.94 -5.04 5.08
N THR A 286 7.26 -5.47 3.85
CA THR A 286 6.64 -4.92 2.63
C THR A 286 5.15 -5.24 2.52
N LYS A 287 4.69 -6.36 3.06
CA LYS A 287 3.25 -6.65 3.19
C LYS A 287 2.57 -5.75 4.21
N ALA A 288 3.24 -5.45 5.33
CA ALA A 288 2.72 -4.54 6.35
C ALA A 288 2.58 -3.11 5.81
N VAL A 289 3.57 -2.62 5.07
CA VAL A 289 3.49 -1.37 4.30
C VAL A 289 2.28 -1.38 3.37
N GLY A 290 2.12 -2.44 2.57
CA GLY A 290 0.96 -2.57 1.68
C GLY A 290 -0.37 -2.59 2.43
N THR A 291 -0.41 -3.23 3.60
CA THR A 291 -1.58 -3.23 4.49
C THR A 291 -1.90 -1.82 4.97
N GLY A 292 -0.88 -1.02 5.29
CA GLY A 292 -0.99 0.41 5.57
C GLY A 292 -1.74 1.13 4.44
N LEU A 293 -1.28 1.01 3.20
CA LEU A 293 -1.94 1.61 2.03
C LEU A 293 -3.38 1.12 1.85
N ASP A 294 -3.64 -0.17 2.04
CA ASP A 294 -4.98 -0.76 1.93
C ASP A 294 -5.96 -0.14 2.92
N THR A 295 -5.51 0.16 4.15
CA THR A 295 -6.36 0.85 5.14
C THR A 295 -6.57 2.33 4.81
N VAL A 296 -5.65 2.96 4.07
CA VAL A 296 -5.77 4.35 3.60
C VAL A 296 -6.77 4.48 2.45
N VAL A 297 -6.86 3.48 1.56
CA VAL A 297 -7.79 3.47 0.41
C VAL A 297 -9.20 3.97 0.77
N PRO A 298 -9.93 3.38 1.74
CA PRO A 298 -11.29 3.83 2.07
C PRO A 298 -11.34 5.23 2.69
N LEU A 299 -10.25 5.73 3.27
CA LEU A 299 -10.16 7.06 3.89
C LEU A 299 -9.83 8.15 2.87
N ALA A 300 -9.06 7.82 1.83
CA ALA A 300 -8.63 8.76 0.80
C ALA A 300 -9.69 9.01 -0.29
N VAL A 301 -10.63 8.07 -0.50
CA VAL A 301 -11.68 8.16 -1.53
C VAL A 301 -12.50 9.44 -1.41
N ASN A 302 -12.71 10.15 -2.52
CA ASN A 302 -13.43 11.43 -2.61
C ASN A 302 -12.82 12.57 -1.78
N GLY A 303 -11.58 12.42 -1.31
CA GLY A 303 -10.88 13.47 -0.57
C GLY A 303 -10.36 14.60 -1.46
N GLY A 304 -10.22 14.36 -2.78
CA GLY A 304 -9.52 15.25 -3.70
C GLY A 304 -8.05 15.45 -3.30
N THR A 305 -7.49 14.52 -2.52
CA THR A 305 -6.18 14.65 -1.89
C THR A 305 -5.08 14.18 -2.83
N SER A 306 -3.85 14.61 -2.57
CA SER A 306 -2.68 14.09 -3.28
C SER A 306 -2.50 12.57 -3.08
N MET A 307 -2.89 12.03 -1.91
CA MET A 307 -2.90 10.60 -1.64
C MET A 307 -3.91 9.84 -2.51
N GLU A 308 -5.12 10.38 -2.70
CA GLU A 308 -6.11 9.77 -3.60
C GLU A 308 -5.57 9.66 -5.04
N HIS A 309 -4.93 10.71 -5.54
CA HIS A 309 -4.30 10.70 -6.86
C HIS A 309 -3.15 9.68 -6.95
N TYR A 310 -2.33 9.58 -5.90
CA TYR A 310 -1.23 8.62 -5.84
C TYR A 310 -1.73 7.17 -5.86
N LEU A 311 -2.69 6.82 -4.98
CA LEU A 311 -3.28 5.48 -4.94
C LEU A 311 -4.01 5.13 -6.25
N THR A 312 -4.69 6.11 -6.86
CA THR A 312 -5.28 5.93 -8.20
C THR A 312 -4.22 5.65 -9.26
N SER A 313 -3.03 6.28 -9.17
CA SER A 313 -1.92 5.99 -10.08
C SER A 313 -1.32 4.61 -9.85
N LEU A 314 -1.19 4.16 -8.60
CA LEU A 314 -0.80 2.78 -8.31
C LEU A 314 -1.78 1.77 -8.92
N ASP A 315 -3.09 2.05 -8.84
CA ASP A 315 -4.11 1.13 -9.37
C ASP A 315 -4.10 1.05 -10.91
N PHE A 316 -3.93 2.17 -11.62
CA PHE A 316 -4.15 2.22 -13.07
C PHE A 316 -2.90 2.35 -13.93
N ASP A 317 -1.78 2.80 -13.34
CA ASP A 317 -0.56 3.13 -14.10
C ASP A 317 0.63 2.23 -13.76
N HIS A 318 0.52 1.38 -12.72
CA HIS A 318 1.60 0.51 -12.26
C HIS A 318 1.25 -0.98 -12.44
N THR A 319 2.26 -1.74 -12.84
CA THR A 319 2.23 -3.21 -12.91
C THR A 319 2.50 -3.85 -11.56
N ALA A 320 2.18 -5.14 -11.41
CA ALA A 320 2.43 -5.87 -10.17
C ALA A 320 3.91 -5.80 -9.68
N PRO A 321 4.94 -5.94 -10.54
CA PRO A 321 6.33 -5.76 -10.13
C PRO A 321 6.64 -4.33 -9.68
N GLU A 322 6.09 -3.32 -10.35
CA GLU A 322 6.31 -1.91 -9.97
C GLU A 322 5.69 -1.60 -8.61
N ILE A 323 4.48 -2.10 -8.32
CA ILE A 323 3.86 -1.99 -7.00
C ILE A 323 4.75 -2.65 -5.95
N SER A 324 5.28 -3.85 -6.22
CA SER A 324 6.20 -4.54 -5.30
C SER A 324 7.45 -3.70 -5.01
N THR A 325 8.03 -3.06 -6.02
CA THR A 325 9.16 -2.13 -5.84
C THR A 325 8.77 -0.93 -4.98
N VAL A 326 7.59 -0.32 -5.20
CA VAL A 326 7.10 0.78 -4.36
C VAL A 326 7.04 0.36 -2.89
N LEU A 327 6.47 -0.80 -2.59
CA LEU A 327 6.34 -1.29 -1.20
C LEU A 327 7.70 -1.54 -0.55
N LYS A 328 8.69 -2.00 -1.32
CA LYS A 328 10.07 -2.14 -0.84
C LYS A 328 10.69 -0.77 -0.53
N GLU A 329 10.60 0.18 -1.46
CA GLU A 329 11.26 1.49 -1.35
C GLU A 329 10.69 2.37 -0.24
N ILE A 330 9.41 2.21 0.14
CA ILE A 330 8.81 3.00 1.22
C ILE A 330 8.88 2.32 2.60
N ASN A 331 9.51 1.15 2.71
CA ASN A 331 9.67 0.43 3.97
C ASN A 331 10.57 1.23 4.95
N PRO A 332 10.08 1.61 6.15
CA PRO A 332 10.84 2.44 7.11
C PRO A 332 11.72 1.62 8.08
N GLU A 333 12.05 0.37 7.78
CA GLU A 333 12.77 -0.53 8.69
C GLU A 333 14.13 0.03 9.17
N MET A 334 14.81 0.85 8.35
CA MET A 334 16.11 1.45 8.67
C MET A 334 16.14 2.18 10.03
N TYR A 335 15.01 2.72 10.50
CA TYR A 335 14.96 3.47 11.75
C TYR A 335 15.23 2.58 12.98
N THR A 336 15.00 1.27 12.86
CA THR A 336 15.28 0.31 13.92
C THR A 336 16.79 0.07 14.14
N SER A 337 17.63 0.46 13.18
CA SER A 337 19.09 0.42 13.34
C SER A 337 19.61 1.55 14.25
N PHE A 338 18.87 2.64 14.42
CA PHE A 338 19.24 3.72 15.34
C PHE A 338 19.11 3.29 16.80
N SER A 339 18.05 2.56 17.16
CA SER A 339 17.92 2.01 18.51
C SER A 339 19.05 1.02 18.83
N THR A 340 19.37 0.16 17.88
CA THR A 340 20.52 -0.75 17.94
C THR A 340 21.85 -0.01 18.15
N SER A 341 22.09 1.07 17.40
CA SER A 341 23.30 1.90 17.52
C SER A 341 23.39 2.64 18.87
N ALA A 342 22.27 3.18 19.36
CA ALA A 342 22.15 3.82 20.67
C ALA A 342 22.50 2.84 21.80
N ARG A 343 21.97 1.61 21.73
CA ARG A 343 22.26 0.52 22.66
C ARG A 343 23.74 0.12 22.64
N MET A 344 24.35 -0.05 21.45
CA MET A 344 25.79 -0.35 21.34
C MET A 344 26.66 0.74 21.97
N SER A 345 26.32 2.01 21.73
CA SER A 345 27.06 3.14 22.32
C SER A 345 26.92 3.18 23.85
N ALA A 346 25.72 2.89 24.38
CA ALA A 346 25.47 2.77 25.82
C ALA A 346 26.25 1.60 26.45
N ASP A 347 26.27 0.44 25.79
CA ASP A 347 27.02 -0.73 26.21
C ASP A 347 28.54 -0.44 26.26
N HIS A 348 29.10 0.20 25.23
CA HIS A 348 30.52 0.60 25.26
C HIS A 348 30.86 1.55 26.42
N PHE A 349 29.95 2.46 26.77
CA PHE A 349 30.11 3.33 27.94
C PHE A 349 30.09 2.52 29.26
N THR A 350 29.12 1.61 29.40
CA THR A 350 28.99 0.74 30.59
C THR A 350 30.18 -0.22 30.74
N GLN A 351 30.58 -0.89 29.66
CA GLN A 351 31.77 -1.75 29.63
C GLN A 351 33.04 -1.00 30.02
N SER A 352 33.16 0.28 29.63
CA SER A 352 34.32 1.09 29.99
C SER A 352 34.44 1.30 31.50
N MET A 353 33.31 1.48 32.20
CA MET A 353 33.27 1.56 33.67
C MET A 353 33.59 0.21 34.32
N ARG A 354 32.99 -0.90 33.83
CA ARG A 354 33.30 -2.27 34.30
C ARG A 354 34.79 -2.59 34.18
N LYS A 355 35.37 -2.32 33.00
CA LYS A 355 36.80 -2.55 32.72
C LYS A 355 37.68 -1.75 33.68
N ARG A 356 37.32 -0.50 33.97
CA ARG A 356 38.05 0.35 34.93
C ARG A 356 38.08 -0.25 36.35
N LEU A 357 36.98 -0.84 36.82
CA LEU A 357 36.88 -1.40 38.16
C LEU A 357 37.75 -2.66 38.35
N GLY A 358 37.74 -3.57 37.37
CA GLY A 358 38.40 -4.87 37.47
C GLY A 358 39.93 -4.89 37.34
N GLN A 359 40.60 -3.79 36.97
CA GLN A 359 42.04 -3.81 36.67
C GLN A 359 42.95 -3.81 37.91
N LYS A 360 42.54 -3.15 39.01
CA LYS A 360 43.37 -3.02 40.22
C LYS A 360 43.33 -4.24 41.14
N ASN A 361 42.18 -4.89 41.21
CA ASN A 361 41.92 -6.02 42.10
C ASN A 361 42.83 -7.22 41.78
N GLU A 362 43.21 -7.37 40.52
CA GLU A 362 44.13 -8.42 40.06
C GLU A 362 45.56 -8.25 40.59
N LEU A 363 46.07 -7.02 40.68
CA LEU A 363 47.39 -6.76 41.26
C LEU A 363 47.43 -7.08 42.76
N LEU A 364 46.33 -6.76 43.46
CA LEU A 364 46.18 -7.05 44.89
C LEU A 364 46.25 -8.55 45.18
N VAL A 365 45.51 -9.38 44.43
CA VAL A 365 45.54 -10.84 44.60
C VAL A 365 46.91 -11.43 44.23
N MET A 366 47.60 -10.88 43.22
CA MET A 366 48.96 -11.32 42.88
C MET A 366 50.02 -10.88 43.92
N GLY A 367 49.64 -10.12 44.96
CA GLY A 367 50.57 -9.60 45.97
C GLY A 367 51.62 -8.68 45.38
N ILE A 368 51.28 -7.97 44.30
CA ILE A 368 52.16 -7.03 43.61
C ILE A 368 51.87 -5.64 44.14
N ASP A 369 52.66 -5.23 45.14
CA ASP A 369 52.60 -3.88 45.68
C ASP A 369 53.67 -2.99 45.03
N LYS A 370 53.31 -1.73 44.77
CA LYS A 370 54.22 -0.72 44.18
C LYS A 370 54.74 0.17 45.28
N LYS A 371 56.02 0.03 45.65
CA LYS A 371 56.65 0.99 46.56
C LYS A 371 56.91 2.32 45.87
N SER A 372 56.91 3.39 46.66
CA SER A 372 57.20 4.78 46.25
C SER A 372 58.59 5.00 45.64
N ASP A 373 59.46 3.99 45.62
CA ASP A 373 60.80 4.03 45.04
C ASP A 373 60.90 3.37 43.66
N GLY A 374 59.76 2.98 43.05
CA GLY A 374 59.72 2.34 41.74
C GLY A 374 60.04 0.84 41.77
N SER A 375 60.28 0.26 42.96
CA SER A 375 60.43 -1.19 43.10
C SER A 375 59.10 -1.86 43.38
N ALA A 376 58.62 -2.69 42.45
CA ALA A 376 57.59 -3.66 42.77
C ALA A 376 58.24 -4.82 43.55
N ILE A 377 57.58 -5.36 44.56
CA ILE A 377 58.03 -6.57 45.26
C ILE A 377 56.95 -7.64 45.06
N MET A 378 57.28 -8.76 44.40
CA MET A 378 56.44 -9.96 44.50
C MET A 378 56.77 -10.58 45.86
N THR A 379 55.89 -10.44 46.84
CA THR A 379 56.10 -11.05 48.16
C THR A 379 55.54 -12.47 48.13
N SER A 380 56.38 -13.48 48.39
CA SER A 380 55.97 -14.89 48.46
C SER A 380 55.61 -15.34 49.87
N SER A 381 55.33 -14.40 50.78
CA SER A 381 55.01 -14.72 52.18
C SER A 381 54.03 -13.70 52.74
N GLN A 382 52.86 -14.21 53.19
CA GLN A 382 51.95 -13.51 54.10
C GLN A 382 52.76 -12.81 55.20
N THR A 383 52.94 -11.51 55.07
CA THR A 383 53.45 -10.65 56.13
C THR A 383 52.45 -9.51 56.24
N GLU A 384 51.99 -9.28 57.48
CA GLU A 384 50.99 -8.28 57.86
C GLU A 384 51.18 -7.00 57.06
N TYR A 385 50.20 -6.71 56.19
CA TYR A 385 50.07 -5.45 55.49
C TYR A 385 49.92 -4.34 56.54
N SER A 386 50.71 -3.28 56.45
CA SER A 386 50.34 -2.02 57.10
C SER A 386 49.13 -1.47 56.35
N GLU A 387 47.97 -1.51 57.00
CA GLU A 387 46.67 -1.03 56.48
C GLU A 387 46.71 0.40 55.91
N ASP A 388 47.72 1.21 56.25
CA ASP A 388 47.82 2.62 55.86
C ASP A 388 48.26 2.91 54.39
N ASP A 389 48.96 2.01 53.69
CA ASP A 389 49.46 2.30 52.32
C ASP A 389 48.55 1.78 51.19
N LEU A 390 47.73 0.76 51.46
CA LEU A 390 46.79 0.16 50.49
C LEU A 390 45.43 0.88 50.44
N TYR A 391 45.12 1.67 51.48
CA TYR A 391 43.89 2.45 51.62
C TYR A 391 44.07 3.95 51.42
N ASN A 392 45.04 4.36 50.59
CA ASN A 392 45.18 5.76 50.25
C ASN A 392 43.90 6.21 49.50
N ARG A 393 43.07 7.03 50.16
CA ARG A 393 41.75 7.53 49.70
C ARG A 393 41.86 8.55 48.56
N ASN A 394 42.86 8.37 47.71
CA ASN A 394 43.20 9.29 46.64
C ASN A 394 42.29 9.04 45.45
N TRP A 395 41.70 10.12 44.99
CA TRP A 395 40.96 10.14 43.74
C TRP A 395 41.89 9.85 42.57
N GLN A 396 41.36 9.10 41.62
CA GLN A 396 42.00 8.81 40.35
C GLN A 396 41.15 9.37 39.24
N LEU A 397 41.81 9.87 38.21
CA LEU A 397 41.16 10.21 36.96
C LEU A 397 41.60 9.23 35.89
N TRP A 398 40.69 8.90 34.98
CA TRP A 398 41.01 8.08 33.83
C TRP A 398 40.32 8.65 32.59
N GLY A 399 40.93 8.36 31.45
CA GLY A 399 40.37 8.69 30.15
C GLY A 399 40.55 7.52 29.20
N ARG A 400 39.50 7.23 28.42
CA ARG A 400 39.48 6.20 27.38
C ARG A 400 39.01 6.82 26.08
N ALA A 401 39.81 6.68 25.03
CA ALA A 401 39.36 6.91 23.66
C ALA A 401 39.09 5.55 23.02
N PHE A 402 38.04 5.47 22.21
CA PHE A 402 37.64 4.24 21.56
C PHE A 402 37.21 4.46 20.12
N GLY A 403 37.25 3.38 19.34
CA GLY A 403 36.63 3.32 18.03
C GLY A 403 36.49 1.89 17.54
N GLY A 404 35.53 1.67 16.66
CA GLY A 404 35.22 0.34 16.16
C GLY A 404 34.27 0.37 14.98
N THR A 405 34.08 -0.81 14.42
CA THR A 405 33.18 -1.06 13.30
C THR A 405 32.32 -2.26 13.62
N SER A 406 31.03 -2.16 13.30
CA SER A 406 30.07 -3.23 13.43
C SER A 406 29.42 -3.47 12.07
N GLU A 407 29.13 -4.72 11.74
CA GLU A 407 28.52 -5.12 10.48
C GLU A 407 27.37 -6.07 10.80
N ARG A 408 26.24 -5.84 10.15
CA ARG A 408 25.07 -6.69 10.19
C ARG A 408 24.68 -7.08 8.77
N ASP A 409 24.57 -8.38 8.51
CA ASP A 409 24.15 -8.90 7.22
C ASP A 409 22.62 -8.73 7.05
N SER A 410 22.18 -8.57 5.80
CA SER A 410 20.75 -8.53 5.45
C SER A 410 20.07 -9.87 5.74
N ASP A 411 18.81 -9.82 6.19
CA ASP A 411 17.99 -11.01 6.36
C ASP A 411 16.75 -11.01 5.43
N ALA A 412 15.78 -11.91 5.66
CA ALA A 412 14.59 -12.00 4.82
C ALA A 412 13.67 -10.75 4.87
N ASN A 413 13.72 -9.99 5.96
CA ASN A 413 12.84 -8.87 6.27
C ASN A 413 13.56 -7.52 6.39
N ASN A 414 14.85 -7.52 6.71
CA ASN A 414 15.63 -6.34 7.13
C ASN A 414 16.85 -6.15 6.23
N GLU A 415 17.19 -4.89 5.97
CA GLU A 415 18.37 -4.55 5.16
C GLU A 415 19.65 -4.62 6.01
N GLY A 416 20.77 -4.97 5.37
CA GLY A 416 22.08 -4.99 6.03
C GLY A 416 22.60 -3.57 6.25
N PHE A 417 23.43 -3.38 7.28
CA PHE A 417 24.11 -2.12 7.51
C PHE A 417 25.47 -2.30 8.19
N SER A 418 26.35 -1.33 7.95
CA SER A 418 27.62 -1.19 8.65
C SER A 418 27.64 0.08 9.47
N GLN A 419 28.28 0.03 10.64
CA GLN A 419 28.38 1.15 11.56
C GLN A 419 29.84 1.41 11.91
N SER A 420 30.27 2.67 11.83
CA SER A 420 31.59 3.11 12.31
C SER A 420 31.41 4.06 13.48
N SER A 421 32.00 3.72 14.64
CA SER A 421 31.83 4.50 15.86
C SER A 421 33.16 4.94 16.45
N ALA A 422 33.17 6.13 17.06
CA ALA A 422 34.30 6.64 17.82
C ALA A 422 33.82 7.48 19.00
N GLY A 423 34.60 7.49 20.09
CA GLY A 423 34.20 8.22 21.29
C GLY A 423 35.30 8.44 22.31
N LEU A 424 34.96 9.26 23.30
CA LEU A 424 35.82 9.61 24.42
C LEU A 424 35.01 9.47 25.71
N ILE A 425 35.63 8.85 26.71
CA ILE A 425 35.08 8.70 28.05
C ILE A 425 36.09 9.22 29.05
N LEU A 426 35.62 10.01 30.01
CA LEU A 426 36.39 10.54 31.13
C LEU A 426 35.69 10.15 32.42
N GLY A 427 36.45 9.71 33.40
CA GLY A 427 35.87 9.36 34.70
C GLY A 427 36.82 9.58 35.84
N GLY A 428 36.27 9.47 37.04
CA GLY A 428 37.03 9.53 38.26
C GLY A 428 36.44 8.68 39.35
N ASP A 429 37.30 7.98 40.08
CA ASP A 429 36.92 7.09 41.17
C ASP A 429 37.88 7.19 42.34
N GLY A 430 37.38 6.81 43.52
CA GLY A 430 38.15 6.81 44.76
C GLY A 430 37.67 5.74 45.72
N GLN A 431 38.59 5.26 46.56
CA GLN A 431 38.26 4.32 47.63
C GLN A 431 37.48 5.06 48.73
N VAL A 432 36.22 4.68 48.93
CA VAL A 432 35.33 5.35 49.91
C VAL A 432 35.33 4.61 51.25
N PHE A 433 35.38 3.27 51.18
CA PHE A 433 35.55 2.34 52.31
C PHE A 433 36.61 1.29 51.96
N ASP A 434 37.08 0.55 52.96
CA ASP A 434 38.14 -0.46 52.81
C ASP A 434 37.84 -1.55 51.76
N THR A 435 36.56 -1.76 51.44
CA THR A 435 36.17 -2.75 50.43
C THR A 435 35.44 -2.13 49.26
N MET A 436 35.17 -0.81 49.27
CA MET A 436 34.31 -0.17 48.28
C MET A 436 34.96 1.03 47.59
N ARG A 437 34.94 0.99 46.26
CA ARG A 437 35.24 2.14 45.38
C ARG A 437 33.94 2.68 44.79
N LEU A 438 33.88 4.00 44.64
CA LEU A 438 32.81 4.66 43.90
C LEU A 438 33.41 5.65 42.92
N GLY A 439 32.74 5.84 41.79
CA GLY A 439 33.14 6.76 40.75
C GLY A 439 31.98 7.28 39.90
N PHE A 440 32.33 8.21 39.04
CA PHE A 440 31.45 8.80 38.03
C PHE A 440 32.17 8.89 36.69
N ALA A 441 31.42 8.84 35.60
CA ALA A 441 31.94 8.96 34.25
C ALA A 441 31.04 9.84 33.38
N PHE A 442 31.65 10.45 32.38
CA PHE A 442 31.00 11.18 31.31
C PHE A 442 31.60 10.73 29.98
N GLY A 443 30.77 10.57 28.96
CA GLY A 443 31.21 10.10 27.66
C GLY A 443 30.51 10.81 26.53
N THR A 444 31.13 10.78 25.35
CA THR A 444 30.49 11.15 24.10
C THR A 444 30.95 10.21 22.99
N SER A 445 30.05 9.89 22.07
CA SER A 445 30.35 9.11 20.87
C SER A 445 29.65 9.69 19.65
N THR A 446 30.21 9.38 18.49
CA THR A 446 29.62 9.59 17.18
C THR A 446 29.64 8.26 16.44
N SER A 447 28.59 7.99 15.68
CA SER A 447 28.43 6.79 14.88
C SER A 447 27.87 7.15 13.51
N SER A 448 28.49 6.68 12.43
CA SER A 448 27.92 6.74 11.08
C SER A 448 27.36 5.37 10.73
N LEU A 449 26.18 5.33 10.12
CA LEU A 449 25.47 4.14 9.68
C LEU A 449 25.34 4.20 8.16
N ASP A 450 25.91 3.20 7.49
CA ASP A 450 25.86 3.03 6.04
C ASP A 450 25.06 1.75 5.72
N PHE A 451 23.91 1.88 5.07
CA PHE A 451 23.04 0.75 4.74
C PHE A 451 23.40 0.14 3.38
N ASP A 452 23.08 -1.14 3.17
CA ASP A 452 23.25 -1.81 1.87
C ASP A 452 22.37 -1.21 0.75
N THR A 453 21.39 -0.39 1.15
CA THR A 453 20.54 0.44 0.28
C THR A 453 21.24 1.77 -0.05
N ARG A 454 20.47 2.82 -0.35
CA ARG A 454 20.97 4.18 -0.61
C ARG A 454 20.76 5.08 0.61
N ASP A 455 20.42 4.48 1.74
CA ASP A 455 20.07 5.18 2.96
C ASP A 455 21.32 5.36 3.82
N ASP A 456 21.36 6.46 4.57
CA ASP A 456 22.46 6.81 5.45
C ASP A 456 21.95 7.44 6.73
N GLY A 457 22.81 7.44 7.76
CA GLY A 457 22.48 8.05 9.03
C GLY A 457 23.70 8.35 9.88
N ASP A 458 23.55 9.35 10.75
CA ASP A 458 24.54 9.71 11.76
C ASP A 458 23.88 9.74 13.14
N GLN A 459 24.61 9.32 14.16
CA GLN A 459 24.15 9.37 15.54
C GLN A 459 25.23 9.95 16.47
N SER A 460 24.85 10.96 17.23
CA SER A 460 25.66 11.53 18.30
C SER A 460 25.08 11.14 19.66
N SER A 461 25.93 10.71 20.59
CA SER A 461 25.50 10.31 21.93
C SER A 461 26.31 11.01 23.03
N ILE A 462 25.64 11.30 24.14
CA ILE A 462 26.24 11.81 25.37
C ILE A 462 25.83 10.91 26.52
N PHE A 463 26.79 10.53 27.35
CA PHE A 463 26.59 9.60 28.45
C PHE A 463 27.00 10.21 29.78
N THR A 464 26.30 9.82 30.83
CA THR A 464 26.74 10.00 32.21
C THR A 464 26.44 8.74 33.01
N GLY A 465 27.26 8.45 34.01
CA GLY A 465 27.04 7.28 34.84
C GLY A 465 27.75 7.34 36.17
N VAL A 466 27.26 6.54 37.10
CA VAL A 466 27.89 6.26 38.38
C VAL A 466 28.19 4.77 38.45
N TYR A 467 29.32 4.43 39.04
CA TYR A 467 29.79 3.05 39.12
C TYR A 467 30.51 2.80 40.43
N GLY A 468 30.63 1.54 40.80
CA GLY A 468 31.35 1.13 41.99
C GLY A 468 31.67 -0.35 42.01
N ASP A 469 32.64 -0.72 42.82
CA ASP A 469 32.96 -2.12 43.11
C ASP A 469 33.10 -2.40 44.60
N LEU A 470 32.84 -3.64 44.95
CA LEU A 470 33.15 -4.28 46.21
C LEU A 470 34.22 -5.33 45.98
N PHE A 471 35.35 -5.20 46.67
CA PHE A 471 36.43 -6.16 46.62
C PHE A 471 36.62 -6.84 47.98
N LEU A 472 36.34 -8.14 48.04
CA LEU A 472 36.34 -8.97 49.23
C LEU A 472 37.31 -10.14 49.04
N ASP A 473 38.60 -9.88 49.31
CA ASP A 473 39.72 -10.83 49.14
C ASP A 473 39.90 -11.30 47.68
N LYS A 474 39.10 -12.27 47.25
CA LYS A 474 39.13 -12.85 45.89
C LYS A 474 37.84 -12.63 45.12
N LEU A 475 36.78 -12.22 45.80
CA LEU A 475 35.49 -11.92 45.19
C LEU A 475 35.43 -10.43 44.85
N HIS A 476 35.18 -10.14 43.59
CA HIS A 476 34.92 -8.80 43.07
C HIS A 476 33.46 -8.73 42.63
N ILE A 477 32.75 -7.69 43.04
CA ILE A 477 31.39 -7.39 42.60
C ILE A 477 31.39 -5.96 42.10
N ASP A 478 30.95 -5.73 40.88
CA ASP A 478 30.84 -4.41 40.30
C ASP A 478 29.40 -4.09 39.90
N PHE A 479 29.07 -2.80 39.93
CA PHE A 479 27.75 -2.30 39.59
C PHE A 479 27.85 -0.92 38.97
N SER A 480 26.91 -0.61 38.07
CA SER A 480 26.81 0.73 37.51
C SER A 480 25.38 1.09 37.10
N VAL A 481 25.14 2.39 37.02
CA VAL A 481 23.94 2.98 36.43
C VAL A 481 24.40 4.05 35.46
N SER A 482 24.02 3.93 34.19
CA SER A 482 24.33 4.90 33.13
C SER A 482 23.08 5.40 32.46
N TYR A 483 23.13 6.66 32.05
CA TYR A 483 22.08 7.34 31.31
C TYR A 483 22.69 7.93 30.03
N GLY A 484 22.03 7.74 28.90
CA GLY A 484 22.43 8.25 27.59
C GLY A 484 21.36 9.13 26.96
N TRP A 485 21.81 10.17 26.26
CA TRP A 485 21.01 10.92 25.30
C TRP A 485 21.59 10.70 23.92
N HIS A 486 20.74 10.43 22.94
CA HIS A 486 21.13 10.13 21.57
C HIS A 486 20.33 11.03 20.62
N ASN A 487 21.03 11.61 19.64
CA ASN A 487 20.44 12.36 18.53
C ASN A 487 20.86 11.69 17.24
N GLY A 488 19.90 11.23 16.45
CA GLY A 488 20.09 10.63 15.15
C GLY A 488 19.57 11.51 14.04
N ASP A 489 20.32 11.64 12.95
CA ASP A 489 19.88 12.24 11.71
C ASP A 489 19.85 11.13 10.65
N ALA A 490 18.72 10.95 9.96
CA ALA A 490 18.53 9.89 8.99
C ALA A 490 18.13 10.46 7.63
N LEU A 491 18.74 9.94 6.57
CA LEU A 491 18.41 10.27 5.20
C LEU A 491 18.09 8.98 4.43
N ARG A 492 16.83 8.85 3.99
CA ARG A 492 16.40 7.72 3.14
C ARG A 492 16.10 8.16 1.72
N GLU A 493 16.47 7.35 0.73
CA GLU A 493 16.21 7.61 -0.68
C GLU A 493 15.14 6.67 -1.23
N ILE A 494 13.91 7.19 -1.41
CA ILE A 494 12.81 6.45 -2.04
C ILE A 494 12.91 6.62 -3.56
N SER A 495 13.31 5.58 -4.27
CA SER A 495 13.51 5.61 -5.72
C SER A 495 12.33 4.96 -6.46
N LEU A 496 11.36 5.77 -6.88
CA LEU A 496 10.21 5.31 -7.67
C LEU A 496 10.49 5.43 -9.18
N PRO A 497 9.77 4.70 -10.06
CA PRO A 497 10.05 4.69 -11.51
C PRO A 497 10.11 6.06 -12.20
N THR A 498 9.45 7.08 -11.65
CA THR A 498 9.34 8.42 -12.25
C THR A 498 9.86 9.54 -11.37
N THR A 499 10.18 9.28 -10.09
CA THR A 499 10.55 10.31 -9.11
C THR A 499 11.36 9.68 -7.99
N THR A 500 12.37 10.40 -7.53
CA THR A 500 13.16 10.06 -6.34
C THR A 500 12.83 11.07 -5.25
N TYR A 501 12.58 10.60 -4.04
CA TYR A 501 12.42 11.44 -2.85
C TYR A 501 13.59 11.21 -1.90
N PHE A 502 14.11 12.30 -1.36
CA PHE A 502 15.04 12.28 -0.24
C PHE A 502 14.24 12.61 1.01
N VAL A 503 14.26 11.72 1.99
CA VAL A 503 13.44 11.81 3.19
C VAL A 503 14.35 12.05 4.37
N ASP A 504 14.28 13.27 4.91
CA ASP A 504 15.01 13.65 6.11
C ASP A 504 14.19 13.27 7.36
N SER A 505 14.86 12.83 8.42
CA SER A 505 14.24 12.56 9.73
C SER A 505 15.22 12.80 10.87
N ASP A 506 14.73 13.44 11.93
CA ASP A 506 15.46 13.67 13.18
C ASP A 506 14.91 12.73 14.25
N LEU A 507 15.79 11.97 14.91
CA LEU A 507 15.46 10.99 15.94
C LEU A 507 16.07 11.42 17.28
N GLU A 508 15.25 11.45 18.33
CA GLU A 508 15.70 11.69 19.70
C GLU A 508 15.43 10.45 20.54
N SER A 509 16.44 9.95 21.25
CA SER A 509 16.26 8.82 22.15
C SER A 509 17.07 8.94 23.45
N ILE A 510 16.60 8.23 24.47
CA ILE A 510 17.22 8.16 25.78
C ILE A 510 17.43 6.70 26.19
N SER A 511 18.56 6.42 26.82
CA SER A 511 18.85 5.08 27.37
C SER A 511 19.12 5.14 28.87
N LEU A 512 18.66 4.11 29.58
CA LEU A 512 19.04 3.80 30.95
C LEU A 512 19.59 2.39 31.00
N MET A 513 20.79 2.21 31.53
CA MET A 513 21.42 0.91 31.66
C MET A 513 21.83 0.64 33.11
N LEU A 514 21.44 -0.52 33.61
CA LEU A 514 21.76 -1.02 34.94
C LEU A 514 22.67 -2.23 34.79
N HIS A 515 23.83 -2.19 35.43
CA HIS A 515 24.80 -3.27 35.42
C HIS A 515 24.99 -3.83 36.83
N ALA A 516 25.05 -5.15 36.94
CA ALA A 516 25.58 -5.85 38.11
C ALA A 516 26.38 -7.07 37.66
N GLY A 517 27.64 -7.14 38.08
CA GLY A 517 28.54 -8.20 37.70
C GLY A 517 29.58 -8.49 38.75
N GLY A 518 30.51 -9.36 38.38
CA GLY A 518 31.63 -9.66 39.23
C GLY A 518 32.44 -10.85 38.74
N ASP A 519 33.47 -11.15 39.52
CA ASP A 519 34.37 -12.26 39.27
C ASP A 519 34.97 -12.82 40.55
N TYR A 520 35.43 -14.06 40.49
CA TYR A 520 36.16 -14.70 41.59
C TYR A 520 37.56 -15.12 41.14
N LEU A 521 38.59 -14.53 41.71
CA LEU A 521 39.97 -14.72 41.28
C LEU A 521 40.60 -15.98 41.89
N PHE A 522 40.84 -16.98 41.04
CA PHE A 522 41.59 -18.18 41.38
C PHE A 522 43.07 -18.03 40.99
N GLU A 523 43.95 -18.29 41.96
CA GLU A 523 45.39 -18.34 41.73
C GLU A 523 45.79 -19.68 41.07
N LEU A 524 46.33 -19.60 39.85
CA LEU A 524 46.87 -20.72 39.08
C LEU A 524 48.37 -20.52 38.83
N SER A 525 49.18 -20.78 39.86
CA SER A 525 50.62 -20.56 39.86
C SER A 525 51.00 -19.08 39.60
N SER A 526 51.31 -18.71 38.36
CA SER A 526 51.67 -17.34 37.96
C SER A 526 50.57 -16.63 37.17
N TRP A 527 49.40 -17.26 37.08
CA TRP A 527 48.22 -16.75 36.39
C TRP A 527 47.07 -16.58 37.39
N LEU A 528 46.18 -15.63 37.11
CA LEU A 528 44.86 -15.55 37.75
C LEU A 528 43.80 -15.94 36.72
N LEU A 529 42.94 -16.86 37.10
CA LEU A 529 41.71 -17.19 36.38
C LEU A 529 40.53 -16.60 37.15
N GLY A 530 39.76 -15.72 36.52
CA GLY A 530 38.52 -15.20 37.07
C GLY A 530 37.33 -15.66 36.24
N PRO A 531 36.53 -16.64 36.67
CA PRO A 531 35.18 -16.81 36.15
C PRO A 531 34.39 -15.52 36.38
N THR A 532 33.70 -15.05 35.35
CA THR A 532 32.98 -13.78 35.33
C THR A 532 31.51 -14.02 35.06
N MET A 533 30.64 -13.28 35.74
CA MET A 533 29.22 -13.23 35.43
C MET A 533 28.74 -11.78 35.52
N SER A 534 27.89 -11.35 34.59
CA SER A 534 27.14 -10.10 34.75
C SER A 534 25.73 -10.22 34.21
N LEU A 535 24.90 -9.30 34.69
CA LEU A 535 23.55 -9.05 34.26
C LEU A 535 23.43 -7.56 33.94
N ASP A 536 22.82 -7.28 32.81
CA ASP A 536 22.57 -5.94 32.30
C ASP A 536 21.09 -5.79 32.01
N TYR A 537 20.49 -4.67 32.44
CA TYR A 537 19.13 -4.29 32.07
C TYR A 537 19.17 -2.95 31.35
N VAL A 538 18.70 -2.93 30.11
CA VAL A 538 18.68 -1.74 29.26
C VAL A 538 17.23 -1.34 29.03
N LEU A 539 16.94 -0.06 29.22
CA LEU A 539 15.72 0.58 28.76
C LEU A 539 16.10 1.62 27.72
N LEU A 540 15.43 1.61 26.58
CA LEU A 540 15.59 2.59 25.52
C LEU A 540 14.22 3.15 25.15
N SER A 541 14.12 4.47 25.07
CA SER A 541 12.91 5.17 24.65
C SER A 541 13.28 6.12 23.52
N THR A 542 12.62 5.96 22.37
CA THR A 542 12.78 6.81 21.20
C THR A 542 11.48 7.59 20.99
N ASP A 543 11.61 8.91 20.86
CA ASP A 543 10.46 9.80 20.68
C ASP A 543 9.82 9.61 19.29
N ASP A 544 8.55 10.00 19.15
CA ASP A 544 7.89 10.01 17.86
C ASP A 544 8.50 11.05 16.91
N PHE A 545 8.52 10.75 15.62
CA PHE A 545 9.01 11.69 14.61
C PHE A 545 8.20 11.58 13.31
N THR A 546 8.45 12.49 12.39
CA THR A 546 7.74 12.53 11.10
C THR A 546 8.72 12.83 9.99
N GLU A 547 8.72 11.95 9.00
CA GLU A 547 9.49 12.09 7.77
C GLU A 547 9.17 13.40 7.06
N SER A 548 10.20 14.00 6.46
CA SER A 548 10.08 15.23 5.69
C SER A 548 10.69 15.06 4.30
N SER A 549 9.86 14.87 3.28
CA SER A 549 10.29 14.91 1.87
C SER A 549 9.36 15.74 0.98
N GLY A 550 8.17 16.08 1.48
CA GLY A 550 7.10 16.71 0.69
C GLY A 550 6.34 15.71 -0.19
N SER A 551 6.65 14.42 -0.08
CA SER A 551 5.89 13.32 -0.66
C SER A 551 4.60 13.08 0.11
N VAL A 552 3.61 12.48 -0.56
CA VAL A 552 2.43 11.94 0.13
C VAL A 552 2.74 10.64 0.88
N LEU A 553 3.93 10.10 0.68
CA LEU A 553 4.39 8.83 1.27
C LEU A 553 5.16 9.05 2.56
N ASP A 554 5.35 10.30 2.98
CA ASP A 554 5.97 10.64 4.26
C ASP A 554 5.23 9.90 5.39
N LEU A 555 6.01 9.29 6.27
CA LEU A 555 5.53 8.51 7.39
C LEU A 555 5.66 9.28 8.71
N ARG A 556 4.70 9.07 9.59
CA ARG A 556 4.82 9.35 11.01
C ARG A 556 5.15 8.06 11.73
N ILE A 557 6.30 8.04 12.38
CA ILE A 557 6.75 6.96 13.25
C ILE A 557 6.33 7.30 14.67
N THR A 558 5.70 6.37 15.38
CA THR A 558 5.29 6.61 16.77
C THR A 558 6.44 6.36 17.72
N ASP A 559 6.27 6.83 18.96
CA ASP A 559 7.19 6.52 20.05
C ASP A 559 7.42 5.02 20.20
N GLN A 560 8.65 4.66 20.55
CA GLN A 560 9.09 3.28 20.75
C GLN A 560 9.75 3.12 22.12
N GLU A 561 9.42 2.03 22.80
CA GLU A 561 10.06 1.62 24.05
C GLU A 561 10.61 0.19 23.85
N GLU A 562 11.89 0.01 24.15
CA GLU A 562 12.58 -1.29 24.06
C GLU A 562 13.22 -1.60 25.43
N ASP A 563 13.17 -2.87 25.85
CA ASP A 563 13.89 -3.34 27.02
C ASP A 563 14.68 -4.61 26.76
N HIS A 564 15.91 -4.66 27.27
CA HIS A 564 16.80 -5.80 27.12
C HIS A 564 17.27 -6.30 28.47
N PHE A 565 17.09 -7.60 28.72
CA PHE A 565 17.75 -8.28 29.83
C PHE A 565 18.87 -9.15 29.27
N ILE A 566 20.11 -8.77 29.57
CA ILE A 566 21.30 -9.41 29.00
C ILE A 566 22.06 -10.12 30.12
N SER A 567 22.48 -11.35 29.85
CA SER A 567 23.39 -12.10 30.72
C SER A 567 24.71 -12.35 30.03
N ARG A 568 25.80 -12.25 30.79
CA ARG A 568 27.15 -12.55 30.30
C ARG A 568 27.81 -13.54 31.22
N LEU A 569 28.28 -14.65 30.66
CA LEU A 569 28.99 -15.71 31.37
C LEU A 569 30.34 -15.97 30.69
N GLY A 570 31.41 -15.86 31.45
CA GLY A 570 32.75 -15.93 30.87
C GLY A 570 33.85 -16.30 31.84
N GLY A 571 35.07 -16.15 31.35
CA GLY A 571 36.27 -16.29 32.15
C GLY A 571 37.38 -15.40 31.61
N LYS A 572 38.06 -14.72 32.53
CA LYS A 572 39.26 -13.94 32.25
C LYS A 572 40.51 -14.65 32.75
N LEU A 573 41.58 -14.56 31.99
CA LEU A 573 42.91 -15.04 32.36
C LEU A 573 43.89 -13.86 32.31
N THR A 574 44.59 -13.63 33.40
CA THR A 574 45.58 -12.56 33.50
C THR A 574 46.88 -13.03 34.15
N LYS A 575 47.98 -12.33 33.86
CA LYS A 575 49.29 -12.56 34.44
C LYS A 575 50.07 -11.26 34.45
N ALA A 576 50.69 -10.94 35.58
CA ALA A 576 51.62 -9.83 35.65
C ALA A 576 53.05 -10.27 35.30
N PHE A 577 53.73 -9.46 34.49
CA PHE A 577 55.15 -9.57 34.25
C PHE A 577 55.85 -8.23 34.41
N ARG A 578 57.09 -8.28 34.89
CA ARG A 578 57.92 -7.08 35.02
C ARG A 578 58.73 -6.88 33.75
N TYR A 579 58.73 -5.65 33.25
CA TYR A 579 59.58 -5.24 32.15
C TYR A 579 60.22 -3.89 32.48
N ASN A 580 61.52 -3.90 32.76
CA ASN A 580 62.24 -2.77 33.37
C ASN A 580 61.54 -2.28 34.66
N GLU A 581 61.16 -1.00 34.70
CA GLU A 581 60.47 -0.37 35.82
C GLU A 581 58.93 -0.53 35.75
N ALA A 582 58.40 -0.99 34.61
CA ALA A 582 56.96 -1.16 34.42
C ALA A 582 56.47 -2.57 34.79
N ILE A 583 55.23 -2.65 35.26
CA ILE A 583 54.48 -3.91 35.37
C ILE A 583 53.50 -3.97 34.21
N LEU A 584 53.55 -5.06 33.46
CA LEU A 584 52.70 -5.31 32.31
C LEU A 584 51.73 -6.43 32.67
N VAL A 585 50.44 -6.19 32.48
CA VAL A 585 49.35 -7.11 32.84
C VAL A 585 48.48 -7.35 31.62
N PRO A 586 48.82 -8.33 30.76
CA PRO A 586 47.93 -8.80 29.72
C PRO A 586 46.68 -9.44 30.32
N ARG A 587 45.59 -9.35 29.57
CA ARG A 587 44.34 -10.03 29.86
C ARG A 587 43.80 -10.63 28.58
N ILE A 588 43.23 -11.83 28.71
CA ILE A 588 42.35 -12.41 27.70
C ILE A 588 41.06 -12.81 28.41
N GLU A 589 39.91 -12.46 27.86
CA GLU A 589 38.59 -12.84 28.35
C GLU A 589 37.77 -13.42 27.21
N LEU A 590 37.03 -14.49 27.53
CA LEU A 590 36.08 -15.12 26.63
C LEU A 590 34.75 -15.19 27.37
N ALA A 591 33.68 -14.74 26.73
CA ALA A 591 32.34 -14.77 27.29
C ALA A 591 31.29 -15.17 26.25
N TRP A 592 30.25 -15.84 26.73
CA TRP A 592 28.98 -15.98 26.04
C TRP A 592 28.02 -14.93 26.60
N ILE A 593 27.38 -14.18 25.70
CA ILE A 593 26.38 -13.17 25.99
C ILE A 593 25.07 -13.67 25.43
N HIS A 594 24.00 -13.55 26.23
CA HIS A 594 22.66 -13.93 25.85
C HIS A 594 21.68 -12.80 26.18
N ASP A 595 20.94 -12.34 25.18
CA ASP A 595 19.88 -11.34 25.31
C ASP A 595 18.51 -12.02 25.33
N PHE A 596 17.78 -11.89 26.44
CA PHE A 596 16.49 -12.55 26.61
C PHE A 596 15.31 -11.84 25.91
N ASN A 597 15.55 -10.65 25.36
CA ASN A 597 14.55 -9.80 24.69
C ASN A 597 15.00 -9.39 23.27
N SER A 598 15.78 -10.24 22.60
CA SER A 598 16.34 -9.94 21.26
C SER A 598 15.31 -9.66 20.17
N ASP A 599 14.06 -10.11 20.36
CA ASP A 599 13.00 -10.09 19.35
C ASP A 599 12.09 -8.86 19.45
N ASP A 600 12.22 -8.04 20.51
CA ASP A 600 11.34 -6.90 20.82
C ASP A 600 11.68 -5.62 20.03
N ASN A 601 12.10 -5.76 18.75
CA ASN A 601 12.41 -4.63 17.89
C ASN A 601 11.31 -4.42 16.83
N THR A 602 10.28 -3.63 17.17
CA THR A 602 9.16 -3.32 16.25
C THR A 602 8.93 -1.82 16.12
N LEU A 603 8.53 -1.39 14.93
CA LEU A 603 8.30 0.00 14.56
C LEU A 603 6.86 0.17 14.10
N SER A 604 6.11 1.06 14.76
CA SER A 604 4.76 1.42 14.33
C SER A 604 4.78 2.70 13.50
N ALA A 605 4.24 2.62 12.29
CA ALA A 605 4.23 3.70 11.32
C ALA A 605 2.82 3.97 10.78
N SER A 606 2.62 5.19 10.28
CA SER A 606 1.40 5.57 9.55
C SER A 606 1.72 6.63 8.50
N TYR A 607 0.93 6.70 7.43
CA TYR A 607 1.06 7.76 6.44
C TYR A 607 0.57 9.10 7.02
N VAL A 608 1.31 10.18 6.78
CA VAL A 608 0.94 11.52 7.26
C VAL A 608 -0.46 11.91 6.75
N GLY A 609 -1.33 12.35 7.66
CA GLY A 609 -2.74 12.64 7.40
C GLY A 609 -3.68 11.43 7.53
N PHE A 610 -3.15 10.24 7.83
CA PHE A 610 -3.88 8.99 8.04
C PHE A 610 -3.38 8.26 9.29
N GLU A 611 -3.16 8.95 10.40
CA GLU A 611 -2.53 8.43 11.62
C GLU A 611 -3.35 7.33 12.33
N THR A 612 -4.61 7.15 11.95
CA THR A 612 -5.47 6.03 12.39
C THR A 612 -5.22 4.73 11.63
N SER A 613 -4.50 4.79 10.51
CA SER A 613 -4.15 3.70 9.62
C SER A 613 -2.71 3.26 9.87
N ARG A 614 -2.48 2.67 11.05
CA ARG A 614 -1.15 2.21 11.47
C ARG A 614 -0.81 0.84 10.89
N PHE A 615 0.47 0.62 10.66
CA PHE A 615 1.06 -0.67 10.33
C PHE A 615 2.36 -0.85 11.13
N GLU A 616 2.74 -2.11 11.36
CA GLU A 616 3.92 -2.46 12.16
C GLU A 616 4.98 -3.08 11.26
N ILE A 617 6.22 -2.67 11.47
CA ILE A 617 7.41 -3.15 10.78
C ILE A 617 8.25 -3.88 11.83
N GLN A 618 8.70 -5.07 11.46
CA GLN A 618 9.66 -5.81 12.26
C GLN A 618 11.05 -5.26 11.94
N GLY A 619 11.75 -4.77 12.95
CA GLY A 619 13.16 -4.41 12.86
C GLY A 619 14.07 -5.62 12.96
N ALA A 620 15.32 -5.41 12.64
CA ALA A 620 16.31 -6.47 12.68
C ALA A 620 16.57 -6.86 14.15
N SER A 621 16.42 -8.14 14.49
CA SER A 621 16.66 -8.61 15.86
C SER A 621 18.15 -8.54 16.19
N VAL A 622 18.50 -8.00 17.36
CA VAL A 622 19.87 -8.11 17.88
C VAL A 622 20.20 -9.61 18.04
N PRO A 623 21.44 -10.08 17.78
CA PRO A 623 21.73 -11.50 17.95
C PRO A 623 21.45 -11.96 19.39
N GLU A 624 20.58 -12.96 19.53
CA GLU A 624 20.20 -13.54 20.83
C GLU A 624 21.43 -14.07 21.57
N ASP A 625 22.33 -14.74 20.85
CA ASP A 625 23.57 -15.31 21.37
C ASP A 625 24.80 -14.70 20.70
N VAL A 626 25.73 -14.18 21.52
CA VAL A 626 26.99 -13.59 21.06
C VAL A 626 28.17 -14.23 21.78
N ILE A 627 29.22 -14.58 21.01
CA ILE A 627 30.53 -14.91 21.55
C ILE A 627 31.39 -13.65 21.58
N ASN A 628 31.82 -13.26 22.77
CA ASN A 628 32.67 -12.11 23.02
C ASN A 628 34.10 -12.56 23.33
N VAL A 629 35.07 -11.98 22.63
CA VAL A 629 36.51 -12.17 22.84
C VAL A 629 37.13 -10.83 23.15
N GLU A 630 37.78 -10.73 24.30
CA GLU A 630 38.50 -9.54 24.73
C GLU A 630 39.97 -9.84 24.98
N THR A 631 40.84 -8.94 24.54
CA THR A 631 42.26 -8.97 24.87
C THR A 631 42.76 -7.57 25.19
N GLY A 632 43.64 -7.46 26.16
CA GLY A 632 44.13 -6.16 26.58
C GLY A 632 45.46 -6.22 27.29
N LEU A 633 46.07 -5.06 27.47
CA LEU A 633 47.32 -4.88 28.19
C LEU A 633 47.25 -3.63 29.05
N ASN A 634 47.42 -3.81 30.36
CA ASN A 634 47.66 -2.70 31.28
C ASN A 634 49.15 -2.54 31.53
N ALA A 635 49.66 -1.34 31.30
CA ALA A 635 51.04 -0.95 31.53
C ALA A 635 51.11 0.04 32.69
N TYR A 636 51.51 -0.50 33.84
CA TYR A 636 51.72 0.22 35.07
C TYR A 636 53.14 0.85 35.05
N ILE A 637 53.25 2.09 34.56
CA ILE A 637 54.52 2.75 34.23
C ILE A 637 55.15 3.40 35.46
N THR A 638 54.37 4.16 36.24
CA THR A 638 54.80 4.73 37.51
C THR A 638 53.81 4.36 38.63
N ASP A 639 54.05 4.82 39.86
CA ASP A 639 53.08 4.77 40.96
C ASP A 639 51.78 5.52 40.63
N ARG A 640 51.87 6.55 39.76
CA ARG A 640 50.76 7.44 39.43
C ARG A 640 50.18 7.29 38.04
N PHE A 641 50.89 6.62 37.12
CA PHE A 641 50.52 6.57 35.72
C PHE A 641 50.39 5.14 35.21
N THR A 642 49.20 4.81 34.72
CA THR A 642 48.89 3.58 34.00
C THR A 642 48.46 3.93 32.59
N ALA A 643 48.92 3.19 31.59
CA ALA A 643 48.39 3.22 30.24
C ALA A 643 47.79 1.87 29.89
N PHE A 644 46.73 1.84 29.08
CA PHE A 644 46.10 0.59 28.65
C PHE A 644 45.70 0.61 27.19
N ALA A 645 45.63 -0.58 26.60
CA ALA A 645 45.10 -0.83 25.27
C ALA A 645 44.29 -2.12 25.28
N GLU A 646 43.12 -2.11 24.64
CA GLU A 646 42.15 -3.20 24.65
C GLU A 646 41.55 -3.37 23.25
N LEU A 647 41.28 -4.63 22.89
CA LEU A 647 40.57 -5.04 21.69
C LEU A 647 39.41 -5.95 22.11
N THR A 648 38.25 -5.75 21.49
CA THR A 648 37.03 -6.50 21.71
C THR A 648 36.50 -6.96 20.35
N ALA A 649 36.11 -8.22 20.26
CA ALA A 649 35.46 -8.78 19.09
C ALA A 649 34.21 -9.55 19.54
N ASN A 650 33.07 -9.24 18.93
CA ASN A 650 31.79 -9.90 19.16
C ASN A 650 31.36 -10.62 17.88
N PHE A 651 30.85 -11.84 18.02
CA PHE A 651 30.36 -12.65 16.92
C PHE A 651 28.99 -13.22 17.28
N GLY A 652 27.98 -12.92 16.49
CA GLY A 652 26.62 -13.47 16.61
C GLY A 652 26.13 -13.99 15.27
N ASP A 653 24.87 -14.40 15.23
CA ASP A 653 24.19 -14.68 13.95
C ASP A 653 24.08 -13.38 13.14
N ASP A 654 24.52 -13.40 11.88
CA ASP A 654 24.50 -12.27 10.94
C ASP A 654 25.08 -10.94 11.50
N TYR A 655 25.98 -11.03 12.50
CA TYR A 655 26.54 -9.87 13.20
C TYR A 655 28.02 -10.08 13.57
N SER A 656 28.82 -9.04 13.29
CA SER A 656 30.16 -8.94 13.82
C SER A 656 30.47 -7.53 14.29
N ASP A 657 31.22 -7.41 15.38
CA ASP A 657 31.64 -6.12 15.91
C ASP A 657 33.09 -6.17 16.40
N TYR A 658 33.86 -5.17 16.00
CA TYR A 658 35.28 -5.05 16.30
C TYR A 658 35.56 -3.67 16.87
N PHE A 659 36.07 -3.66 18.10
CA PHE A 659 36.23 -2.43 18.84
C PHE A 659 37.60 -2.37 19.50
N ALA A 660 38.23 -1.20 19.43
CA ALA A 660 39.52 -0.94 20.04
C ALA A 660 39.41 0.26 21.00
N SER A 661 40.10 0.17 22.14
CA SER A 661 40.21 1.31 23.04
C SER A 661 41.62 1.46 23.60
N VAL A 662 41.98 2.71 23.87
CA VAL A 662 43.24 3.08 24.51
C VAL A 662 42.97 4.14 25.57
N GLY A 663 43.78 4.15 26.62
CA GLY A 663 43.57 5.13 27.65
C GLY A 663 44.69 5.21 28.68
N ILE A 664 44.46 6.11 29.62
CA ILE A 664 45.39 6.43 30.70
C ILE A 664 44.64 6.57 32.01
N GLU A 665 45.36 6.33 33.09
CA GLU A 665 44.90 6.51 34.46
C GLU A 665 45.95 7.32 35.23
N TRP A 666 45.47 8.26 36.03
CA TRP A 666 46.29 9.17 36.82
C TRP A 666 45.85 9.19 38.28
N LEU A 667 46.77 8.84 39.19
CA LEU A 667 46.60 8.92 40.64
C LEU A 667 47.16 10.25 41.17
N PHE A 668 46.36 10.97 41.97
CA PHE A 668 46.73 12.26 42.58
C PHE A 668 47.47 12.12 43.91
#